data_AF-A0A3D4M5F9-F1
#
_entry.id   AF-A0A3D4M5F9-F1
#
_cell.length_a   1.000
_cell.length_b   1.000
_cell.length_c   1.000
_cell.angle_alpha   90.00
_cell.angle_beta   90.00
_cell.angle_gamma   90.00
#
_symmetry.space_group_name_H-M   'P 1'
#
loop_
_entity.id
_entity.type
_entity.pdbx_description
1 polymer ?
#
loop_
_entity_poly.entity_id
_entity_poly.type
_entity_poly.pdbx_seq_one_letter_code
_entity_poly.pdbx_strand_id
1 'polypeptide(L)'
;MTSKYHFFTDYDLLQPQNSSQAFGPAGNNGTHDEYRLLSLHNASGPVQAYAVSDGVVCAQFDTNNPNLINLVLKPFRQQSLNFIQVAYFIYKGIKADSILNMSHTELDYSSNIRMVQSIKESQDAFNISFDIANNNSPGTTVTVASASSLGLQYTATALSPDTVLDNTPIGHLFFKSSDFQLPIVQSGWSLGKFDENHFGIEIIVESFLPEPTVDRLRYFHGIGNVDTKKVVQLPSTPTQADAFSHLNVKESVLRFMDPAAFYGSLFNMTIHATNSLGSTNKMTGVQLYDSILTHFFNKNKVYIDVRNEHNHSIDYYNNYGKDIEMSLDNNANVISLNYYRSGWPILIVENSEFPSNLTSPAASLILNLPKGDNINPIYRLDSGFLFEGFPNNPKSDSKFIEIGNSNYSQFNDSMELGLANKPNSGLTGVVASYIKIILLRRTNPLYDQFFVQKEEQIIGSSVLELIPLFPIEPNWPIGNFAQSKTTMEAIFVDRFDQTNEIYMGQVGIAFDQNGDVTLYIFPVDKYYSTSFSRRIPLYLQTEKFESENNFLNAVSSKFDFLLHKSTVLENGIAKDGWMFIDQDIISEGTSDNENIFVKSSQDLFFARIISNDYVYLIGLASSTFLPDYRVYIKLSIVDSIKDVNNIFSFNKCEIELIGYVLDQISSKIIRQSIMTGIIIYLVPSTAGDLSNSSILN
;
A
#
# COMPACT_ATOMS: atom_id res chain seq x y z
N MET A 1 -9.61 13.74 -16.01
CA MET A 1 -10.84 13.28 -15.34
C MET A 1 -10.51 13.01 -13.89
N THR A 2 -11.24 13.60 -12.95
CA THR A 2 -11.10 13.29 -11.52
C THR A 2 -11.64 11.89 -11.26
N SER A 3 -10.86 11.04 -10.58
CA SER A 3 -11.33 9.73 -10.12
C SER A 3 -12.60 9.94 -9.27
N LYS A 4 -13.57 9.03 -9.32
CA LYS A 4 -14.81 9.07 -8.54
C LYS A 4 -14.91 7.79 -7.72
N TYR A 5 -15.44 7.91 -6.50
CA TYR A 5 -15.81 6.76 -5.70
C TYR A 5 -17.32 6.52 -5.77
N HIS A 6 -17.70 5.25 -5.89
CA HIS A 6 -19.08 4.78 -5.89
C HIS A 6 -19.29 3.82 -4.72
N PHE A 7 -20.49 3.82 -4.15
CA PHE A 7 -20.89 2.85 -3.14
C PHE A 7 -21.05 1.46 -3.77
N PHE A 8 -20.55 0.42 -3.11
CA PHE A 8 -20.39 -0.90 -3.73
C PHE A 8 -21.69 -1.63 -4.12
N THR A 9 -22.87 -1.18 -3.66
CA THR A 9 -24.16 -1.84 -3.92
C THR A 9 -25.36 -0.86 -3.88
N ASP A 10 -26.58 -1.39 -4.03
CA ASP A 10 -27.82 -0.62 -3.90
C ASP A 10 -28.07 -0.25 -2.43
N TYR A 11 -27.93 1.02 -2.07
CA TYR A 11 -27.89 1.44 -0.66
C TYR A 11 -29.23 1.28 0.07
N ASP A 12 -30.36 1.39 -0.64
CA ASP A 12 -31.71 1.36 -0.08
C ASP A 12 -32.23 -0.05 0.22
N LEU A 13 -31.59 -1.10 -0.30
CA LEU A 13 -31.95 -2.50 -0.04
C LEU A 13 -31.05 -3.16 1.02
N LEU A 14 -29.95 -2.52 1.38
CA LEU A 14 -28.97 -3.05 2.30
C LEU A 14 -29.56 -3.14 3.72
N GLN A 15 -29.50 -4.31 4.35
CA GLN A 15 -29.95 -4.45 5.72
C GLN A 15 -28.85 -3.98 6.71
N PRO A 16 -29.22 -3.43 7.87
CA PRO A 16 -28.24 -3.08 8.90
C PRO A 16 -27.43 -4.30 9.34
N GLN A 17 -26.11 -4.15 9.32
CA GLN A 17 -25.18 -5.19 9.73
C GLN A 17 -25.24 -5.44 11.25
N ASN A 18 -25.15 -6.70 11.66
CA ASN A 18 -24.98 -7.10 13.06
C ASN A 18 -23.50 -7.29 13.43
N SER A 19 -23.19 -7.45 14.72
CA SER A 19 -21.81 -7.55 15.20
C SER A 19 -21.03 -8.77 14.67
N SER A 20 -21.71 -9.87 14.30
CA SER A 20 -21.05 -11.07 13.76
C SER A 20 -20.63 -10.93 12.30
N GLN A 21 -21.20 -9.95 11.60
CA GLN A 21 -20.94 -9.63 10.20
C GLN A 21 -19.88 -8.54 10.03
N ALA A 22 -19.60 -7.78 11.10
CA ALA A 22 -18.74 -6.60 11.08
C ALA A 22 -17.26 -6.95 10.96
N PHE A 23 -16.50 -6.08 10.28
CA PHE A 23 -15.05 -6.08 10.28
C PHE A 23 -14.50 -5.83 11.70
N GLY A 24 -13.33 -6.39 12.02
CA GLY A 24 -12.63 -6.11 13.28
C GLY A 24 -12.43 -7.33 14.18
N PRO A 25 -11.96 -7.11 15.43
CA PRO A 25 -11.71 -8.19 16.39
C PRO A 25 -12.96 -9.05 16.62
N ALA A 26 -12.82 -10.35 16.50
CA ALA A 26 -13.89 -11.34 16.70
C ALA A 26 -13.74 -12.13 18.01
N GLY A 27 -12.81 -11.72 18.87
CA GLY A 27 -12.51 -12.36 20.14
C GLY A 27 -11.60 -13.57 19.97
N ASN A 28 -11.83 -14.58 20.80
CA ASN A 28 -11.02 -15.79 20.86
C ASN A 28 -11.92 -17.04 20.84
N ASN A 29 -11.56 -18.05 20.04
CA ASN A 29 -12.34 -19.28 19.89
C ASN A 29 -11.85 -20.46 20.77
N GLY A 30 -10.97 -20.18 21.74
CA GLY A 30 -10.30 -21.13 22.63
C GLY A 30 -8.93 -21.60 22.15
N THR A 31 -8.59 -21.42 20.87
CA THR A 31 -7.28 -21.81 20.30
C THR A 31 -6.65 -20.73 19.44
N HIS A 32 -7.46 -19.82 18.91
CA HIS A 32 -7.02 -18.74 18.03
C HIS A 32 -7.66 -17.42 18.44
N ASP A 33 -6.85 -16.36 18.38
CA ASP A 33 -7.34 -14.99 18.28
C ASP A 33 -7.87 -14.77 16.86
N GLU A 34 -9.06 -14.17 16.75
CA GLU A 34 -9.73 -13.97 15.47
C GLU A 34 -9.97 -12.49 15.15
N TYR A 35 -9.77 -12.13 13.88
CA TYR A 35 -10.08 -10.82 13.34
C TYR A 35 -10.81 -10.96 12.00
N ARG A 36 -12.02 -10.42 11.88
CA ARG A 36 -12.80 -10.43 10.64
C ARG A 36 -12.26 -9.39 9.69
N LEU A 37 -11.93 -9.83 8.48
CA LEU A 37 -11.35 -9.00 7.42
C LEU A 37 -12.38 -8.62 6.34
N LEU A 38 -13.53 -9.29 6.33
CA LEU A 38 -14.67 -9.05 5.44
C LEU A 38 -15.78 -8.29 6.17
N SER A 39 -16.35 -7.27 5.52
CA SER A 39 -17.65 -6.72 5.93
C SER A 39 -18.75 -7.48 5.22
N LEU A 40 -19.49 -8.29 5.98
CA LEU A 40 -20.57 -9.13 5.46
C LEU A 40 -21.92 -8.40 5.53
N HIS A 41 -22.75 -8.59 4.52
CA HIS A 41 -24.04 -7.91 4.36
C HIS A 41 -25.11 -8.84 3.80
N ASN A 42 -26.36 -8.46 4.06
CA ASN A 42 -27.55 -9.06 3.51
C ASN A 42 -28.41 -7.95 2.90
N ALA A 43 -29.29 -8.30 1.96
CA ALA A 43 -30.22 -7.38 1.34
C ALA A 43 -31.66 -7.87 1.47
N SER A 44 -32.63 -6.96 1.41
CA SER A 44 -34.07 -7.29 1.37
C SER A 44 -34.56 -7.79 0.01
N GLY A 45 -33.68 -7.87 -0.99
CA GLY A 45 -33.96 -8.37 -2.33
C GLY A 45 -32.71 -8.34 -3.22
N PRO A 46 -32.86 -8.58 -4.53
CA PRO A 46 -31.73 -8.63 -5.44
C PRO A 46 -31.01 -7.29 -5.52
N VAL A 47 -29.70 -7.28 -5.26
CA VAL A 47 -28.86 -6.08 -5.32
C VAL A 47 -27.70 -6.25 -6.30
N GLN A 48 -27.31 -5.15 -6.92
CA GLN A 48 -26.18 -5.08 -7.84
C GLN A 48 -24.87 -4.89 -7.09
N ALA A 49 -23.79 -5.42 -7.66
CA ALA A 49 -22.43 -5.04 -7.31
C ALA A 49 -21.97 -3.92 -8.25
N TYR A 50 -21.52 -2.79 -7.71
CA TYR A 50 -21.00 -1.66 -8.47
C TYR A 50 -19.50 -1.49 -8.26
N ALA A 51 -18.78 -1.15 -9.33
CA ALA A 51 -17.36 -0.81 -9.22
C ALA A 51 -17.16 0.44 -8.37
N VAL A 52 -16.48 0.30 -7.23
CA VAL A 52 -16.17 1.41 -6.31
C VAL A 52 -15.31 2.48 -6.99
N SER A 53 -14.39 2.10 -7.88
CA SER A 53 -13.53 3.01 -8.64
C SER A 53 -13.28 2.50 -10.06
N ASP A 54 -12.67 3.34 -10.90
CA ASP A 54 -12.12 2.89 -12.18
C ASP A 54 -10.98 1.87 -11.94
N GLY A 55 -10.93 0.79 -12.70
CA GLY A 55 -9.91 -0.25 -12.50
C GLY A 55 -10.00 -1.43 -13.47
N VAL A 56 -9.15 -2.44 -13.24
CA VAL A 56 -9.20 -3.75 -13.91
C VAL A 56 -9.90 -4.74 -12.99
N VAL A 57 -10.78 -5.57 -13.54
CA VAL A 57 -11.46 -6.64 -12.80
C VAL A 57 -10.93 -8.01 -13.21
N CYS A 58 -10.73 -8.89 -12.22
CA CYS A 58 -10.52 -10.31 -12.41
C CYS A 58 -11.51 -11.09 -11.53
N ALA A 59 -11.99 -12.23 -12.02
CA ALA A 59 -12.99 -13.06 -11.40
C ALA A 59 -12.43 -14.44 -11.08
N GLN A 60 -12.82 -15.02 -9.95
CA GLN A 60 -12.58 -16.42 -9.60
C GLN A 60 -13.88 -17.05 -9.12
N PHE A 61 -14.12 -18.32 -9.45
CA PHE A 61 -15.21 -19.07 -8.83
C PHE A 61 -14.93 -19.22 -7.33
N ASP A 62 -16.01 -19.19 -6.54
CA ASP A 62 -15.91 -19.62 -5.15
C ASP A 62 -15.70 -21.13 -5.09
N THR A 63 -14.68 -21.55 -4.35
CA THR A 63 -14.28 -22.95 -4.22
C THR A 63 -15.34 -23.79 -3.51
N ASN A 64 -16.09 -23.15 -2.60
CA ASN A 64 -17.15 -23.82 -1.84
C ASN A 64 -18.49 -23.85 -2.57
N ASN A 65 -18.73 -22.90 -3.49
CA ASN A 65 -19.97 -22.79 -4.26
C ASN A 65 -19.71 -22.26 -5.68
N PRO A 66 -19.66 -23.13 -6.71
CA PRO A 66 -19.39 -22.71 -8.10
C PRO A 66 -20.52 -21.87 -8.73
N ASN A 67 -21.66 -21.70 -8.06
CA ASN A 67 -22.71 -20.75 -8.47
C ASN A 67 -22.39 -19.32 -8.01
N LEU A 68 -21.31 -19.13 -7.27
CA LEU A 68 -20.82 -17.84 -6.84
C LEU A 68 -19.45 -17.55 -7.47
N ILE A 69 -19.23 -16.27 -7.72
CA ILE A 69 -17.99 -15.68 -8.22
C ILE A 69 -17.57 -14.63 -7.21
N ASN A 70 -16.27 -14.56 -6.96
CA ASN A 70 -15.64 -13.45 -6.26
C ASN A 70 -14.85 -12.61 -7.28
N LEU A 71 -14.99 -11.29 -7.19
CA LEU A 71 -14.31 -10.35 -8.08
C LEU A 71 -13.26 -9.57 -7.30
N VAL A 72 -12.11 -9.37 -7.91
CA VAL A 72 -11.10 -8.41 -7.45
C VAL A 72 -11.02 -7.26 -8.44
N LEU A 73 -11.16 -6.04 -7.93
CA LEU A 73 -10.97 -4.79 -8.68
C LEU A 73 -9.65 -4.16 -8.23
N LYS A 74 -8.70 -4.00 -9.16
CA LYS A 74 -7.47 -3.23 -8.97
C LYS A 74 -7.66 -1.81 -9.51
N PRO A 75 -7.67 -0.76 -8.67
CA PRO A 75 -7.88 0.61 -9.13
C PRO A 75 -6.73 1.13 -10.00
N PHE A 76 -7.00 1.91 -11.05
CA PHE A 76 -5.96 2.61 -11.83
C PHE A 76 -5.54 3.93 -11.20
N ARG A 77 -6.55 4.71 -10.81
CA ARG A 77 -6.41 6.08 -10.34
C ARG A 77 -7.33 6.25 -9.15
N GLN A 78 -6.73 6.58 -8.03
CA GLN A 78 -7.44 6.90 -6.82
C GLN A 78 -7.44 8.40 -6.66
N GLN A 79 -8.49 8.94 -6.03
CA GLN A 79 -8.44 10.35 -5.67
C GLN A 79 -7.24 10.54 -4.74
N SER A 80 -6.56 11.69 -4.84
CA SER A 80 -5.54 12.08 -3.87
C SER A 80 -6.26 12.43 -2.56
N LEU A 81 -6.64 11.38 -1.86
CA LEU A 81 -7.04 11.42 -0.48
C LEU A 81 -5.73 11.44 0.31
N ASN A 82 -5.62 12.26 1.35
CA ASN A 82 -4.61 12.02 2.38
C ASN A 82 -5.05 10.81 3.20
N PHE A 83 -5.04 9.68 2.53
CA PHE A 83 -5.64 8.42 2.94
C PHE A 83 -4.83 7.30 2.32
N ILE A 84 -4.82 6.15 2.98
CA ILE A 84 -4.04 5.02 2.50
C ILE A 84 -4.58 4.56 1.14
N GLN A 85 -3.67 4.34 0.21
CA GLN A 85 -4.04 3.88 -1.11
C GLN A 85 -4.58 2.45 -1.06
N VAL A 86 -5.68 2.20 -1.75
CA VAL A 86 -6.32 0.89 -1.86
C VAL A 86 -5.60 0.07 -2.94
N ALA A 87 -5.06 -1.10 -2.59
CA ALA A 87 -4.52 -2.04 -3.56
C ALA A 87 -5.65 -2.74 -4.33
N TYR A 88 -6.67 -3.22 -3.61
CA TYR A 88 -7.77 -3.99 -4.15
C TYR A 88 -9.09 -3.74 -3.43
N PHE A 89 -10.19 -3.77 -4.19
CA PHE A 89 -11.53 -4.02 -3.68
C PHE A 89 -11.93 -5.46 -4.05
N ILE A 90 -12.24 -6.30 -3.07
CA ILE A 90 -12.72 -7.66 -3.31
C ILE A 90 -14.22 -7.72 -3.02
N TYR A 91 -15.00 -8.14 -4.01
CA TYR A 91 -16.44 -8.39 -3.92
C TYR A 91 -16.65 -9.89 -3.78
N LYS A 92 -17.34 -10.31 -2.73
CA LYS A 92 -17.62 -11.73 -2.48
C LYS A 92 -19.09 -12.05 -2.56
N GLY A 93 -19.40 -13.22 -3.12
CA GLY A 93 -20.77 -13.73 -3.24
C GLY A 93 -21.58 -13.14 -4.39
N ILE A 94 -20.99 -12.99 -5.58
CA ILE A 94 -21.72 -12.58 -6.80
C ILE A 94 -22.28 -13.82 -7.51
N LYS A 95 -23.54 -13.82 -7.91
CA LYS A 95 -24.16 -14.95 -8.60
C LYS A 95 -23.54 -15.14 -9.98
N ALA A 96 -23.04 -16.35 -10.26
CA ALA A 96 -22.41 -16.68 -11.53
C ALA A 96 -23.38 -16.51 -12.72
N ASP A 97 -24.63 -16.90 -12.55
CA ASP A 97 -25.71 -16.77 -13.55
C ASP A 97 -26.13 -15.32 -13.85
N SER A 98 -25.63 -14.34 -13.08
CA SER A 98 -25.84 -12.92 -13.39
C SER A 98 -24.86 -12.38 -14.42
N ILE A 99 -23.79 -13.13 -14.70
CA ILE A 99 -22.67 -12.75 -15.58
C ILE A 99 -22.47 -13.79 -16.70
N LEU A 100 -22.63 -15.07 -16.38
CA LEU A 100 -22.37 -16.21 -17.26
C LEU A 100 -23.66 -16.89 -17.71
N ASN A 101 -23.58 -17.60 -18.83
CA ASN A 101 -24.65 -18.50 -19.27
C ASN A 101 -24.84 -19.68 -18.29
N MET A 102 -25.91 -20.47 -18.46
CA MET A 102 -26.22 -21.58 -17.55
C MET A 102 -25.14 -22.69 -17.48
N SER A 103 -24.26 -22.81 -18.49
CA SER A 103 -23.14 -23.75 -18.46
C SER A 103 -21.87 -23.18 -17.82
N HIS A 104 -21.89 -21.90 -17.43
CA HIS A 104 -20.75 -21.15 -16.88
C HIS A 104 -19.50 -21.16 -17.80
N THR A 105 -19.70 -21.29 -19.11
CA THR A 105 -18.60 -21.35 -20.09
C THR A 105 -18.41 -20.04 -20.84
N GLU A 106 -19.46 -19.25 -20.98
CA GLU A 106 -19.50 -18.02 -21.77
C GLU A 106 -20.21 -16.90 -21.00
N LEU A 107 -19.96 -15.66 -21.38
CA LEU A 107 -20.68 -14.52 -20.84
C LEU A 107 -22.14 -14.51 -21.32
N ASP A 108 -23.06 -14.16 -20.42
CA ASP A 108 -24.46 -13.95 -20.78
C ASP A 108 -24.68 -12.52 -21.30
N TYR A 109 -24.63 -12.37 -22.63
CA TYR A 109 -24.89 -11.10 -23.31
C TYR A 109 -26.34 -10.60 -23.20
N SER A 110 -27.28 -11.42 -22.68
CA SER A 110 -28.63 -10.96 -22.35
C SER A 110 -28.70 -10.26 -20.98
N SER A 111 -27.66 -10.37 -20.17
CA SER A 111 -27.56 -9.67 -18.89
C SER A 111 -27.46 -8.15 -19.09
N ASN A 112 -28.11 -7.39 -18.20
CA ASN A 112 -27.98 -5.91 -18.18
C ASN A 112 -26.79 -5.46 -17.31
N ILE A 113 -25.70 -6.22 -17.32
CA ILE A 113 -24.48 -5.91 -16.55
C ILE A 113 -23.53 -5.11 -17.43
N ARG A 114 -23.15 -3.91 -17.00
CA ARG A 114 -22.38 -2.98 -17.84
C ARG A 114 -20.99 -3.53 -18.17
N MET A 115 -20.34 -4.24 -17.23
CA MET A 115 -19.09 -4.93 -17.50
C MET A 115 -19.23 -5.96 -18.64
N VAL A 116 -20.28 -6.79 -18.61
CA VAL A 116 -20.54 -7.80 -19.66
C VAL A 116 -20.80 -7.13 -21.01
N GLN A 117 -21.57 -6.04 -21.03
CA GLN A 117 -21.80 -5.25 -22.24
C GLN A 117 -20.52 -4.66 -22.82
N SER A 118 -19.61 -4.16 -21.98
CA SER A 118 -18.32 -3.64 -22.44
C SER A 118 -17.44 -4.74 -23.05
N ILE A 119 -17.44 -5.95 -22.49
CA ILE A 119 -16.70 -7.08 -23.06
C ILE A 119 -17.33 -7.49 -24.40
N LYS A 120 -18.66 -7.52 -24.46
CA LYS A 120 -19.41 -7.77 -25.70
C LYS A 120 -19.02 -6.78 -26.80
N GLU A 121 -18.98 -5.48 -26.48
CA GLU A 121 -18.58 -4.42 -27.43
C GLU A 121 -17.16 -4.69 -27.98
N SER A 122 -16.21 -5.11 -27.14
CA SER A 122 -14.86 -5.48 -27.58
C SER A 122 -14.83 -6.76 -28.43
N GLN A 123 -15.60 -7.79 -28.05
CA GLN A 123 -15.69 -9.05 -28.78
C GLN A 123 -16.36 -8.86 -30.15
N ASP A 124 -17.42 -8.07 -30.24
CA ASP A 124 -18.11 -7.76 -31.49
C ASP A 124 -17.15 -7.02 -32.45
N ALA A 125 -16.35 -6.08 -31.94
CA ALA A 125 -15.33 -5.39 -32.73
C ALA A 125 -14.23 -6.35 -33.23
N PHE A 126 -13.81 -7.31 -32.40
CA PHE A 126 -12.87 -8.36 -32.81
C PHE A 126 -13.47 -9.25 -33.90
N ASN A 127 -14.71 -9.72 -33.73
CA ASN A 127 -15.40 -10.57 -34.71
C ASN A 127 -15.53 -9.88 -36.07
N ILE A 128 -15.89 -8.59 -36.09
CA ILE A 128 -15.95 -7.78 -37.32
C ILE A 128 -14.56 -7.70 -37.98
N SER A 129 -13.51 -7.44 -37.20
CA SER A 129 -12.15 -7.34 -37.72
C SER A 129 -11.66 -8.68 -38.28
N PHE A 130 -12.02 -9.79 -37.62
CA PHE A 130 -11.73 -11.15 -38.08
C PHE A 130 -12.45 -11.47 -39.39
N ASP A 131 -13.73 -11.10 -39.52
CA ASP A 131 -14.48 -11.30 -40.76
C ASP A 131 -13.84 -10.56 -41.94
N ILE A 132 -13.48 -9.29 -41.73
CA ILE A 132 -12.80 -8.47 -42.74
C ILE A 132 -11.47 -9.12 -43.15
N ALA A 133 -10.65 -9.55 -42.19
CA ALA A 133 -9.36 -10.18 -42.46
C ALA A 133 -9.48 -11.50 -43.24
N ASN A 134 -10.61 -12.21 -43.12
CA ASN A 134 -10.86 -13.49 -43.78
C ASN A 134 -11.76 -13.37 -45.02
N ASN A 135 -12.06 -12.16 -45.50
CA ASN A 135 -12.99 -11.89 -46.61
C ASN A 135 -14.42 -12.42 -46.39
N ASN A 136 -14.84 -12.55 -45.14
CA ASN A 136 -16.24 -12.79 -44.79
C ASN A 136 -17.02 -11.46 -44.80
N SER A 137 -18.35 -11.54 -44.87
CA SER A 137 -19.17 -10.34 -44.65
C SER A 137 -19.08 -9.92 -43.16
N PRO A 138 -18.89 -8.63 -42.85
CA PRO A 138 -18.83 -8.17 -41.47
C PRO A 138 -20.07 -8.57 -40.64
N GLY A 139 -19.84 -9.19 -39.48
CA GLY A 139 -20.90 -9.62 -38.55
C GLY A 139 -21.43 -11.02 -38.82
N THR A 140 -20.74 -11.83 -39.63
CA THR A 140 -21.07 -13.25 -39.82
C THR A 140 -20.48 -14.12 -38.72
N THR A 141 -19.32 -13.75 -38.18
CA THR A 141 -18.77 -14.36 -36.96
C THR A 141 -19.50 -13.83 -35.73
N VAL A 142 -20.06 -14.73 -34.91
CA VAL A 142 -20.86 -14.41 -33.72
C VAL A 142 -20.30 -15.05 -32.45
N THR A 143 -18.97 -15.19 -32.37
CA THR A 143 -18.30 -15.77 -31.20
C THR A 143 -18.60 -14.94 -29.95
N VAL A 144 -19.10 -15.59 -28.91
CA VAL A 144 -19.34 -15.00 -27.59
C VAL A 144 -18.05 -15.09 -26.78
N ALA A 145 -17.76 -14.05 -26.00
CA ALA A 145 -16.61 -14.06 -25.11
C ALA A 145 -16.77 -15.18 -24.07
N SER A 146 -15.74 -16.00 -23.92
CA SER A 146 -15.70 -17.06 -22.92
C SER A 146 -15.56 -16.49 -21.50
N ALA A 147 -15.86 -17.32 -20.50
CA ALA A 147 -15.61 -17.00 -19.09
C ALA A 147 -14.15 -16.58 -18.81
N SER A 148 -13.21 -17.04 -19.65
CA SER A 148 -11.79 -16.68 -19.55
C SER A 148 -11.50 -15.19 -19.77
N SER A 149 -12.37 -14.45 -20.44
CA SER A 149 -12.25 -12.98 -20.55
C SER A 149 -12.31 -12.28 -19.20
N LEU A 150 -12.80 -12.95 -18.15
CA LEU A 150 -12.81 -12.47 -16.77
C LEU A 150 -11.67 -13.06 -15.90
N GLY A 151 -10.81 -13.94 -16.44
CA GLY A 151 -9.80 -14.65 -15.66
C GLY A 151 -10.29 -15.94 -14.99
N LEU A 152 -11.50 -16.42 -15.29
CA LEU A 152 -12.10 -17.61 -14.65
C LEU A 152 -11.45 -18.95 -15.06
N GLN A 153 -10.59 -18.97 -16.07
CA GLN A 153 -9.82 -20.15 -16.45
C GLN A 153 -8.68 -20.45 -15.46
N TYR A 154 -8.27 -19.47 -14.65
CA TYR A 154 -7.19 -19.68 -13.70
C TYR A 154 -7.59 -20.69 -12.64
N THR A 155 -6.76 -21.72 -12.48
CA THR A 155 -7.03 -22.85 -11.57
C THR A 155 -5.84 -23.09 -10.63
N ALA A 156 -6.13 -23.59 -9.43
CA ALA A 156 -5.10 -24.07 -8.49
C ALA A 156 -4.40 -25.36 -8.98
N THR A 157 -4.88 -25.97 -10.06
CA THR A 157 -4.41 -27.28 -10.54
C THR A 157 -3.06 -27.17 -11.24
N ALA A 158 -1.99 -27.66 -10.60
CA ALA A 158 -0.57 -27.47 -10.94
C ALA A 158 -0.09 -27.88 -12.36
N LEU A 159 -0.96 -28.42 -13.22
CA LEU A 159 -0.62 -28.95 -14.54
C LEU A 159 -1.38 -28.25 -15.70
N SER A 160 -2.10 -27.16 -15.41
CA SER A 160 -2.78 -26.36 -16.44
C SER A 160 -1.84 -25.25 -16.97
N PRO A 161 -1.87 -24.90 -18.27
CA PRO A 161 -1.25 -23.64 -18.72
C PRO A 161 -1.85 -22.40 -18.01
N ASP A 162 -3.06 -22.56 -17.47
CA ASP A 162 -3.76 -21.57 -16.65
C ASP A 162 -3.53 -21.70 -15.15
N THR A 163 -2.52 -22.47 -14.72
CA THR A 163 -2.20 -22.64 -13.30
C THR A 163 -1.89 -21.29 -12.65
N VAL A 164 -2.63 -20.98 -11.59
CA VAL A 164 -2.33 -19.95 -10.60
C VAL A 164 -2.60 -20.57 -9.24
N LEU A 165 -1.55 -20.91 -8.50
CA LEU A 165 -1.65 -21.60 -7.21
C LEU A 165 -2.26 -20.69 -6.14
N ASP A 166 -2.91 -21.29 -5.15
CA ASP A 166 -3.60 -20.57 -4.08
C ASP A 166 -2.66 -19.68 -3.24
N ASN A 167 -1.38 -20.05 -3.12
CA ASN A 167 -0.35 -19.25 -2.45
C ASN A 167 0.22 -18.10 -3.31
N THR A 168 -0.23 -17.93 -4.56
CA THR A 168 0.23 -16.86 -5.44
C THR A 168 -0.34 -15.51 -4.97
N PRO A 169 0.43 -14.42 -4.89
CA PRO A 169 -0.11 -13.09 -4.60
C PRO A 169 -1.19 -12.66 -5.61
N ILE A 170 -2.26 -11.99 -5.17
CA ILE A 170 -3.39 -11.56 -6.03
C ILE A 170 -2.92 -10.71 -7.22
N GLY A 171 -1.92 -9.86 -7.03
CA GLY A 171 -1.38 -8.94 -8.03
C GLY A 171 -0.95 -9.65 -9.31
N HIS A 172 -0.52 -10.91 -9.21
CA HIS A 172 -0.14 -11.74 -10.35
C HIS A 172 -1.24 -11.91 -11.39
N LEU A 173 -2.50 -11.91 -10.95
CA LEU A 173 -3.65 -12.06 -11.84
C LEU A 173 -3.68 -10.94 -12.89
N PHE A 174 -3.11 -9.78 -12.60
CA PHE A 174 -3.13 -8.60 -13.46
C PHE A 174 -1.91 -8.46 -14.38
N PHE A 175 -0.89 -9.30 -14.20
CA PHE A 175 0.38 -9.20 -14.94
C PHE A 175 0.67 -10.44 -15.80
N LYS A 176 -0.19 -11.46 -15.77
CA LYS A 176 0.00 -12.64 -16.62
C LYS A 176 -0.12 -12.24 -18.09
N SER A 177 0.91 -12.52 -18.89
CA SER A 177 0.86 -12.38 -20.34
C SER A 177 -0.06 -13.47 -20.89
N SER A 178 -1.31 -13.14 -21.13
CA SER A 178 -2.29 -14.02 -21.76
C SER A 178 -2.76 -13.45 -23.09
N ASP A 179 -3.31 -14.31 -23.94
CA ASP A 179 -3.92 -13.93 -25.23
C ASP A 179 -5.20 -13.10 -25.08
N PHE A 180 -5.61 -12.81 -23.84
CA PHE A 180 -6.78 -11.98 -23.52
C PHE A 180 -6.37 -10.86 -22.57
N GLN A 181 -7.17 -9.79 -22.60
CA GLN A 181 -7.06 -8.65 -21.69
C GLN A 181 -8.22 -8.69 -20.68
N LEU A 182 -7.90 -8.53 -19.41
CA LEU A 182 -8.92 -8.38 -18.35
C LEU A 182 -9.75 -7.11 -18.56
N PRO A 183 -11.05 -7.11 -18.19
CA PRO A 183 -11.93 -5.99 -18.41
C PRO A 183 -11.52 -4.76 -17.59
N ILE A 184 -11.55 -3.61 -18.26
CA ILE A 184 -11.42 -2.28 -17.67
C ILE A 184 -12.85 -1.80 -17.36
N VAL A 185 -13.10 -1.43 -16.11
CA VAL A 185 -14.39 -0.90 -15.66
C VAL A 185 -14.25 0.54 -15.18
N GLN A 186 -15.35 1.29 -15.25
CA GLN A 186 -15.45 2.62 -14.66
C GLN A 186 -16.23 2.55 -13.35
N SER A 187 -15.97 3.50 -12.46
CA SER A 187 -16.71 3.71 -11.22
C SER A 187 -18.23 3.75 -11.48
N GLY A 188 -18.98 2.97 -10.72
CA GLY A 188 -20.43 2.84 -10.84
C GLY A 188 -20.94 1.86 -11.89
N TRP A 189 -20.07 1.24 -12.69
CA TRP A 189 -20.49 0.16 -13.57
C TRP A 189 -20.98 -1.04 -12.76
N SER A 190 -22.10 -1.65 -13.20
CA SER A 190 -22.54 -2.92 -12.64
C SER A 190 -21.57 -4.04 -13.04
N LEU A 191 -21.15 -4.80 -12.02
CA LEU A 191 -20.20 -5.91 -12.10
C LEU A 191 -20.89 -7.27 -12.07
N GLY A 192 -22.11 -7.32 -11.55
CA GLY A 192 -22.92 -8.53 -11.38
C GLY A 192 -24.03 -8.29 -10.37
N LYS A 193 -24.71 -9.35 -9.93
CA LYS A 193 -25.69 -9.32 -8.84
C LYS A 193 -25.19 -10.13 -7.66
N PHE A 194 -25.26 -9.58 -6.45
CA PHE A 194 -24.92 -10.33 -5.25
C PHE A 194 -25.96 -11.40 -4.93
N ASP A 195 -25.55 -12.43 -4.19
CA ASP A 195 -26.47 -13.27 -3.43
C ASP A 195 -27.04 -12.47 -2.26
N GLU A 196 -28.34 -12.13 -2.33
CA GLU A 196 -29.04 -11.29 -1.36
C GLU A 196 -28.95 -11.79 0.09
N ASN A 197 -28.75 -13.09 0.28
CA ASN A 197 -28.63 -13.68 1.60
C ASN A 197 -27.27 -13.42 2.23
N HIS A 198 -26.20 -13.45 1.43
CA HIS A 198 -24.83 -13.34 1.93
C HIS A 198 -23.89 -12.80 0.85
N PHE A 199 -23.40 -11.59 1.05
CA PHE A 199 -22.35 -11.00 0.23
C PHE A 199 -21.49 -10.07 1.05
N GLY A 200 -20.31 -9.71 0.55
CA GLY A 200 -19.46 -8.81 1.29
C GLY A 200 -18.42 -8.11 0.45
N ILE A 201 -17.75 -7.15 1.10
CA ILE A 201 -16.67 -6.38 0.52
C ILE A 201 -15.46 -6.38 1.45
N GLU A 202 -14.29 -6.58 0.86
CA GLU A 202 -12.99 -6.38 1.50
C GLU A 202 -12.26 -5.23 0.82
N ILE A 203 -11.59 -4.41 1.62
CA ILE A 203 -10.72 -3.34 1.14
C ILE A 203 -9.31 -3.68 1.59
N ILE A 204 -8.45 -3.96 0.62
CA ILE A 204 -7.03 -4.24 0.85
C ILE A 204 -6.26 -2.97 0.52
N VAL A 205 -5.46 -2.48 1.46
CA VAL A 205 -4.60 -1.32 1.24
C VAL A 205 -3.22 -1.71 0.76
N GLU A 206 -2.54 -0.80 0.07
CA GLU A 206 -1.15 -0.97 -0.31
C GLU A 206 -0.27 -0.94 0.93
N SER A 207 0.61 -1.94 1.08
CA SER A 207 1.53 -2.02 2.21
C SER A 207 2.75 -2.92 1.93
N PHE A 208 3.82 -2.71 2.67
CA PHE A 208 4.99 -3.59 2.80
C PHE A 208 4.74 -4.87 3.60
N LEU A 209 3.52 -5.10 4.09
CA LEU A 209 3.14 -6.41 4.64
C LEU A 209 2.98 -7.44 3.51
N PRO A 210 3.06 -8.75 3.77
CA PRO A 210 2.83 -9.77 2.73
C PRO A 210 1.49 -9.55 2.01
N GLU A 211 1.50 -9.73 0.69
CA GLU A 211 0.31 -9.56 -0.14
C GLU A 211 -0.66 -10.73 0.03
N PRO A 212 -1.99 -10.48 0.15
CA PRO A 212 -2.96 -11.56 0.16
C PRO A 212 -2.87 -12.41 -1.12
N THR A 213 -3.11 -13.70 -0.97
CA THR A 213 -2.95 -14.67 -2.05
C THR A 213 -4.26 -14.95 -2.77
N VAL A 214 -4.19 -15.62 -3.92
CA VAL A 214 -5.35 -15.99 -4.75
C VAL A 214 -6.32 -16.91 -4.00
N ASP A 215 -5.84 -17.70 -3.03
CA ASP A 215 -6.66 -18.41 -2.06
C ASP A 215 -7.76 -17.51 -1.50
N ARG A 216 -7.37 -16.34 -0.98
CA ARG A 216 -8.30 -15.39 -0.37
C ARG A 216 -9.39 -14.93 -1.33
N LEU A 217 -9.09 -14.83 -2.62
CA LEU A 217 -10.07 -14.48 -3.65
C LEU A 217 -11.00 -15.66 -3.97
N ARG A 218 -10.50 -16.90 -3.94
CA ARG A 218 -11.24 -18.13 -4.28
C ARG A 218 -12.16 -18.65 -3.19
N TYR A 219 -11.94 -18.27 -1.93
CA TYR A 219 -12.80 -18.72 -0.83
C TYR A 219 -13.73 -17.61 -0.36
N PHE A 220 -15.03 -17.87 -0.34
CA PHE A 220 -16.02 -17.07 0.37
C PHE A 220 -16.61 -17.88 1.52
N HIS A 221 -16.29 -17.48 2.74
CA HIS A 221 -16.88 -18.07 3.92
C HIS A 221 -18.03 -17.18 4.42
N GLY A 222 -19.28 -17.60 4.17
CA GLY A 222 -20.50 -16.89 4.57
C GLY A 222 -20.71 -16.83 6.10
N ILE A 223 -21.97 -16.62 6.53
CA ILE A 223 -22.31 -16.56 7.96
C ILE A 223 -21.96 -17.88 8.65
N GLY A 224 -21.04 -17.82 9.62
CA GLY A 224 -20.55 -18.97 10.40
C GLY A 224 -19.04 -19.24 10.25
N ASN A 225 -18.41 -18.78 9.17
CA ASN A 225 -16.96 -18.89 8.94
C ASN A 225 -16.34 -17.62 8.34
N VAL A 226 -16.97 -16.44 8.52
CA VAL A 226 -16.53 -15.13 7.99
C VAL A 226 -15.02 -15.05 7.83
N ASP A 227 -14.56 -14.58 6.66
CA ASP A 227 -13.13 -14.51 6.34
C ASP A 227 -12.35 -13.82 7.46
N THR A 228 -11.71 -14.64 8.27
CA THR A 228 -11.10 -14.28 9.54
C THR A 228 -9.61 -14.58 9.47
N LYS A 229 -8.80 -13.61 9.88
CA LYS A 229 -7.43 -13.91 10.27
C LYS A 229 -7.49 -14.66 11.59
N LYS A 230 -7.02 -15.91 11.58
CA LYS A 230 -6.86 -16.73 12.77
C LYS A 230 -5.39 -16.77 13.14
N VAL A 231 -5.08 -16.45 14.38
CA VAL A 231 -3.71 -16.51 14.90
C VAL A 231 -3.71 -17.38 16.15
N VAL A 232 -2.86 -18.40 16.16
CA VAL A 232 -2.76 -19.33 17.29
C VAL A 232 -2.48 -18.54 18.57
N GLN A 233 -3.23 -18.84 19.63
CA GLN A 233 -3.00 -18.21 20.93
C GLN A 233 -1.60 -18.49 21.45
N LEU A 234 -1.07 -17.56 22.24
CA LEU A 234 0.15 -17.81 23.00
C LEU A 234 -0.07 -18.94 24.00
N PRO A 235 0.95 -19.79 24.21
CA PRO A 235 0.94 -20.70 25.33
C PRO A 235 0.90 -19.93 26.65
N SER A 236 0.57 -20.59 27.77
CA SER A 236 0.44 -19.95 29.09
C SER A 236 1.73 -19.26 29.57
N THR A 237 2.88 -19.69 29.07
CA THR A 237 4.20 -19.12 29.33
C THR A 237 4.93 -18.92 28.01
N PRO A 238 4.60 -17.87 27.25
CA PRO A 238 5.19 -17.66 25.93
C PRO A 238 6.67 -17.29 26.04
N THR A 239 7.48 -17.86 25.17
CA THR A 239 8.84 -17.37 24.94
C THR A 239 8.80 -16.01 24.24
N GLN A 240 9.95 -15.33 24.18
CA GLN A 240 10.06 -14.10 23.42
C GLN A 240 9.83 -14.32 21.92
N ALA A 241 10.33 -15.44 21.38
CA ALA A 241 10.07 -15.83 19.99
C ALA A 241 8.57 -16.07 19.73
N ASP A 242 7.87 -16.74 20.64
CA ASP A 242 6.42 -16.95 20.52
C ASP A 242 5.66 -15.61 20.47
N ALA A 243 5.99 -14.70 21.39
CA ALA A 243 5.36 -13.38 21.46
C ALA A 243 5.62 -12.54 20.21
N PHE A 244 6.85 -12.53 19.70
CA PHE A 244 7.23 -11.79 18.51
C PHE A 244 6.59 -12.39 17.24
N SER A 245 6.61 -13.72 17.09
CA SER A 245 5.95 -14.40 15.99
C SER A 245 4.44 -14.20 16.00
N HIS A 246 3.81 -14.25 17.18
CA HIS A 246 2.40 -13.96 17.33
C HIS A 246 2.06 -12.55 16.86
N LEU A 247 2.83 -11.53 17.29
CA LEU A 247 2.62 -10.16 16.85
C LEU A 247 2.85 -10.00 15.34
N ASN A 248 3.90 -10.60 14.79
CA ASN A 248 4.21 -10.56 13.36
C ASN A 248 3.05 -11.09 12.49
N VAL A 249 2.44 -12.21 12.88
CA VAL A 249 1.28 -12.73 12.16
C VAL A 249 0.07 -11.79 12.29
N LYS A 250 -0.10 -11.13 13.44
CA LYS A 250 -1.17 -10.16 13.67
C LYS A 250 -1.01 -8.87 12.87
N GLU A 251 0.21 -8.42 12.56
CA GLU A 251 0.45 -7.24 11.71
C GLU A 251 -0.31 -7.31 10.37
N SER A 252 -0.53 -8.51 9.83
CA SER A 252 -1.23 -8.70 8.57
C SER A 252 -2.65 -8.10 8.51
N VAL A 253 -3.31 -7.85 9.65
CA VAL A 253 -4.62 -7.18 9.68
C VAL A 253 -4.54 -5.71 9.25
N LEU A 254 -3.38 -5.07 9.41
CA LEU A 254 -3.14 -3.67 9.00
C LEU A 254 -3.10 -3.49 7.47
N ARG A 255 -3.13 -4.58 6.72
CA ARG A 255 -3.31 -4.58 5.26
C ARG A 255 -4.79 -4.50 4.84
N PHE A 256 -5.71 -4.57 5.79
CA PHE A 256 -7.14 -4.51 5.56
C PHE A 256 -7.76 -3.28 6.20
N MET A 257 -8.80 -2.76 5.57
CA MET A 257 -9.50 -1.58 6.02
C MET A 257 -10.98 -1.87 6.17
N ASP A 258 -11.56 -1.38 7.27
CA ASP A 258 -13.00 -1.40 7.47
C ASP A 258 -13.70 -0.58 6.38
N PRO A 259 -14.62 -1.16 5.59
CA PRO A 259 -15.41 -0.40 4.63
C PRO A 259 -16.17 0.79 5.23
N ALA A 260 -16.61 0.69 6.49
CA ALA A 260 -17.23 1.82 7.18
C ALA A 260 -16.24 2.98 7.37
N ALA A 261 -15.00 2.68 7.75
CA ALA A 261 -13.95 3.68 7.92
C ALA A 261 -13.47 4.24 6.57
N PHE A 262 -13.43 3.43 5.51
CA PHE A 262 -13.16 3.89 4.14
C PHE A 262 -14.19 4.94 3.70
N TYR A 263 -15.48 4.60 3.74
CA TYR A 263 -16.54 5.52 3.34
C TYR A 263 -16.70 6.70 4.30
N GLY A 264 -16.46 6.52 5.59
CA GLY A 264 -16.53 7.60 6.57
C GLY A 264 -15.35 8.56 6.50
N SER A 265 -14.17 8.11 6.07
CA SER A 265 -13.04 9.01 5.75
C SER A 265 -13.31 9.89 4.53
N LEU A 266 -14.31 9.51 3.71
CA LEU A 266 -14.85 10.30 2.60
C LEU A 266 -16.04 11.18 3.02
N PHE A 267 -16.33 11.36 4.32
CA PHE A 267 -17.48 12.14 4.80
C PHE A 267 -17.53 13.56 4.22
N ASN A 268 -16.38 14.22 4.08
CA ASN A 268 -16.31 15.57 3.50
C ASN A 268 -16.16 15.56 1.96
N MET A 269 -16.39 14.42 1.32
CA MET A 269 -16.22 14.20 -0.12
C MET A 269 -17.47 13.60 -0.74
N THR A 270 -17.59 13.74 -2.05
CA THR A 270 -18.73 13.20 -2.79
C THR A 270 -18.53 11.74 -3.14
N ILE A 271 -19.44 10.91 -2.67
CA ILE A 271 -19.62 9.52 -3.10
C ILE A 271 -20.85 9.44 -4.00
N HIS A 272 -20.75 8.65 -5.05
CA HIS A 272 -21.90 8.27 -5.87
C HIS A 272 -22.54 7.00 -5.31
N ALA A 273 -23.86 6.96 -5.17
CA ALA A 273 -24.57 5.77 -4.68
C ALA A 273 -25.83 5.53 -5.50
N THR A 274 -26.00 4.32 -6.01
CA THR A 274 -27.17 3.93 -6.80
C THR A 274 -28.19 3.27 -5.89
N ASN A 275 -29.47 3.56 -6.10
CA ASN A 275 -30.56 2.83 -5.43
C ASN A 275 -31.10 1.69 -6.30
N SER A 276 -31.98 0.87 -5.75
CA SER A 276 -32.64 -0.26 -6.42
C SER A 276 -33.39 0.09 -7.71
N LEU A 277 -33.74 1.36 -7.90
CA LEU A 277 -34.39 1.88 -9.12
C LEU A 277 -33.39 2.31 -10.20
N GLY A 278 -32.09 2.16 -9.97
CA GLY A 278 -31.02 2.58 -10.88
C GLY A 278 -30.70 4.07 -10.84
N SER A 279 -31.21 4.83 -9.85
CA SER A 279 -30.94 6.26 -9.72
C SER A 279 -29.66 6.50 -8.89
N THR A 280 -28.66 7.13 -9.52
CA THR A 280 -27.40 7.49 -8.86
C THR A 280 -27.50 8.86 -8.19
N ASN A 281 -27.31 8.90 -6.87
CA ASN A 281 -27.27 10.11 -6.05
C ASN A 281 -25.83 10.46 -5.68
N LYS A 282 -25.56 11.76 -5.48
CA LYS A 282 -24.31 12.26 -4.91
C LYS A 282 -24.53 12.45 -3.41
N MET A 283 -23.75 11.76 -2.58
CA MET A 283 -23.85 11.79 -1.12
C MET A 283 -22.59 12.41 -0.53
N THR A 284 -22.77 13.29 0.46
CA THR A 284 -21.71 13.95 1.23
C THR A 284 -22.22 14.19 2.65
N GLY A 285 -21.32 14.34 3.61
CA GLY A 285 -21.62 14.72 4.99
C GLY A 285 -22.71 13.85 5.62
N VAL A 286 -23.70 14.50 6.23
CA VAL A 286 -24.81 13.84 6.93
C VAL A 286 -25.58 12.87 6.03
N GLN A 287 -25.75 13.17 4.73
CA GLN A 287 -26.44 12.27 3.80
C GLN A 287 -25.66 10.97 3.58
N LEU A 288 -24.33 11.06 3.44
CA LEU A 288 -23.47 9.88 3.35
C LEU A 288 -23.60 9.05 4.62
N TYR A 289 -23.60 9.68 5.79
CA TYR A 289 -23.78 8.95 7.04
C TYR A 289 -25.13 8.23 7.09
N ASP A 290 -26.22 8.97 6.86
CA ASP A 290 -27.59 8.46 7.04
C ASP A 290 -28.00 7.41 6.01
N SER A 291 -27.49 7.50 4.79
CA SER A 291 -27.85 6.59 3.69
C SER A 291 -26.84 5.47 3.42
N ILE A 292 -25.58 5.61 3.83
CA ILE A 292 -24.54 4.60 3.58
C ILE A 292 -24.04 4.02 4.91
N LEU A 293 -23.53 4.86 5.81
CA LEU A 293 -22.86 4.37 7.01
C LEU A 293 -23.81 3.69 8.00
N THR A 294 -25.08 4.08 8.04
CA THR A 294 -26.12 3.45 8.88
C THR A 294 -26.23 1.93 8.69
N HIS A 295 -25.89 1.42 7.52
CA HIS A 295 -25.92 0.00 7.20
C HIS A 295 -24.72 -0.79 7.74
N PHE A 296 -23.67 -0.10 8.20
CA PHE A 296 -22.51 -0.74 8.83
C PHE A 296 -22.64 -0.75 10.35
N PHE A 297 -22.19 -1.85 10.96
CA PHE A 297 -22.14 -1.95 12.41
C PHE A 297 -21.12 -0.95 12.99
N ASN A 298 -19.97 -0.82 12.33
CA ASN A 298 -18.83 0.00 12.75
C ASN A 298 -18.93 1.49 12.38
N LYS A 299 -20.11 2.00 12.02
CA LYS A 299 -20.32 3.38 11.53
C LYS A 299 -19.83 4.52 12.43
N ASN A 300 -19.56 4.23 13.71
CA ASN A 300 -19.02 5.17 14.68
C ASN A 300 -17.75 4.65 15.37
N LYS A 301 -16.87 3.97 14.63
CA LYS A 301 -15.59 3.48 15.13
C LYS A 301 -14.44 4.22 14.51
N VAL A 302 -13.51 4.69 15.34
CA VAL A 302 -12.27 5.32 14.88
C VAL A 302 -11.15 4.32 15.01
N TYR A 303 -10.47 4.05 13.91
CA TYR A 303 -9.29 3.20 13.85
C TYR A 303 -8.04 4.08 13.87
N ILE A 304 -7.14 3.82 14.80
CA ILE A 304 -5.86 4.54 14.95
C ILE A 304 -4.74 3.51 14.72
N ASP A 305 -4.11 3.60 13.56
CA ASP A 305 -2.93 2.83 13.15
C ASP A 305 -1.67 3.67 13.43
N VAL A 306 -0.91 3.28 14.45
CA VAL A 306 0.36 3.92 14.80
C VAL A 306 1.51 3.01 14.43
N ARG A 307 2.37 3.50 13.54
CA ARG A 307 3.51 2.77 12.99
C ARG A 307 4.84 3.35 13.48
N ASN A 308 5.86 2.53 13.51
CA ASN A 308 7.25 2.98 13.66
C ASN A 308 7.87 3.33 12.30
N GLU A 309 9.13 3.77 12.31
CA GLU A 309 9.89 4.18 11.13
C GLU A 309 10.09 3.06 10.08
N HIS A 310 9.81 1.80 10.45
CA HIS A 310 9.89 0.61 9.59
C HIS A 310 8.53 0.14 9.07
N ASN A 311 7.47 0.94 9.24
CA ASN A 311 6.09 0.62 8.85
C ASN A 311 5.49 -0.63 9.55
N HIS A 312 5.99 -0.99 10.73
CA HIS A 312 5.36 -1.96 11.65
C HIS A 312 4.61 -1.20 12.75
N SER A 313 3.72 -1.85 13.50
CA SER A 313 3.07 -1.21 14.65
C SER A 313 4.08 -0.65 15.66
N ILE A 314 3.69 0.41 16.37
CA ILE A 314 4.60 1.26 17.17
C ILE A 314 5.55 0.47 18.06
N ASP A 315 5.07 -0.54 18.80
CA ASP A 315 5.89 -1.32 19.73
C ASP A 315 6.23 -2.73 19.20
N TYR A 316 6.31 -2.89 17.88
CA TYR A 316 6.64 -4.17 17.25
C TYR A 316 7.96 -4.76 17.76
N TYR A 317 8.97 -3.92 18.00
CA TYR A 317 10.28 -4.30 18.56
C TYR A 317 10.36 -4.21 20.09
N ASN A 318 9.23 -3.97 20.76
CA ASN A 318 9.16 -3.79 22.22
C ASN A 318 10.05 -2.63 22.74
N ASN A 319 10.43 -1.65 21.91
CA ASN A 319 11.36 -0.57 22.26
C ASN A 319 10.65 0.75 22.63
N TYR A 320 9.39 0.92 22.22
CA TYR A 320 8.64 2.15 22.46
C TYR A 320 7.77 2.06 23.71
N GLY A 321 7.14 0.92 23.95
CA GLY A 321 6.12 0.71 24.98
C GLY A 321 4.71 0.66 24.38
N LYS A 322 3.81 -0.02 25.09
CA LYS A 322 2.44 -0.32 24.62
C LYS A 322 1.41 0.73 25.00
N ASP A 323 1.70 1.55 26.00
CA ASP A 323 0.79 2.55 26.49
C ASP A 323 0.98 3.86 25.70
N ILE A 324 -0.12 4.50 25.35
CA ILE A 324 -0.19 5.84 24.75
C ILE A 324 -1.02 6.72 25.68
N GLU A 325 -0.89 8.04 25.59
CA GLU A 325 -1.85 8.93 26.23
C GLU A 325 -2.80 9.52 25.18
N MET A 326 -4.09 9.56 25.50
CA MET A 326 -5.12 10.08 24.61
C MET A 326 -6.12 10.99 25.34
N SER A 327 -6.63 12.00 24.68
CA SER A 327 -7.86 12.71 25.09
C SER A 327 -8.84 12.82 23.92
N LEU A 328 -10.13 12.66 24.19
CA LEU A 328 -11.23 12.79 23.22
C LEU A 328 -12.03 14.10 23.41
N ASP A 329 -11.52 14.97 24.27
CA ASP A 329 -12.03 16.32 24.53
C ASP A 329 -10.83 17.23 24.73
N ASN A 330 -10.83 18.35 24.01
CA ASN A 330 -9.79 19.36 24.04
C ASN A 330 -9.64 20.05 25.40
N ASN A 331 -10.59 19.86 26.33
CA ASN A 331 -10.51 20.35 27.71
C ASN A 331 -10.32 19.24 28.76
N ALA A 332 -10.26 17.97 28.34
CA ALA A 332 -10.13 16.84 29.26
C ALA A 332 -8.67 16.46 29.51
N ASN A 333 -8.45 15.80 30.65
CA ASN A 333 -7.16 15.21 30.98
C ASN A 333 -6.83 14.09 30.01
N VAL A 334 -5.57 14.04 29.58
CA VAL A 334 -5.04 12.92 28.81
C VAL A 334 -5.03 11.66 29.67
N ILE A 335 -5.53 10.55 29.16
CA ILE A 335 -5.57 9.25 29.85
C ILE A 335 -4.59 8.28 29.20
N SER A 336 -3.85 7.53 30.04
CA SER A 336 -3.01 6.45 29.56
C SER A 336 -3.87 5.23 29.20
N LEU A 337 -3.65 4.66 28.02
CA LEU A 337 -4.34 3.49 27.52
C LEU A 337 -3.38 2.57 26.76
N ASN A 338 -3.65 1.27 26.81
CA ASN A 338 -2.89 0.30 26.04
C ASN A 338 -3.32 0.32 24.56
N TYR A 339 -2.40 0.63 23.65
CA TYR A 339 -2.63 0.65 22.21
C TYR A 339 -3.17 -0.69 21.69
N TYR A 340 -2.68 -1.80 22.23
CA TYR A 340 -3.07 -3.17 21.89
C TYR A 340 -4.23 -3.70 22.74
N ARG A 341 -5.07 -2.85 23.35
CA ARG A 341 -6.18 -3.28 24.24
C ARG A 341 -7.19 -4.22 23.58
N SER A 342 -7.29 -4.22 22.25
CA SER A 342 -8.11 -5.14 21.47
C SER A 342 -7.44 -6.50 21.22
N GLY A 343 -6.17 -6.64 21.58
CA GLY A 343 -5.30 -7.77 21.25
C GLY A 343 -4.67 -7.69 19.85
N TRP A 344 -4.94 -6.63 19.09
CA TRP A 344 -4.48 -6.43 17.70
C TRP A 344 -3.64 -5.16 17.56
N PRO A 345 -2.79 -5.05 16.53
CA PRO A 345 -1.86 -3.93 16.33
C PRO A 345 -2.53 -2.66 15.83
N ILE A 346 -3.78 -2.42 16.22
CA ILE A 346 -4.58 -1.25 15.86
C ILE A 346 -5.46 -0.88 17.05
N LEU A 347 -5.48 0.41 17.38
CA LEU A 347 -6.36 0.93 18.42
C LEU A 347 -7.72 1.25 17.81
N ILE A 348 -8.78 0.76 18.44
CA ILE A 348 -10.16 1.03 18.05
C ILE A 348 -10.80 1.84 19.16
N VAL A 349 -11.29 3.03 18.84
CA VAL A 349 -12.03 3.91 19.75
C VAL A 349 -13.51 3.83 19.40
N GLU A 350 -14.31 3.47 20.39
CA GLU A 350 -15.76 3.31 20.26
C GLU A 350 -16.48 4.64 20.52
N ASN A 351 -17.62 4.86 19.87
CA ASN A 351 -18.39 6.10 20.02
C ASN A 351 -18.75 6.45 21.46
N SER A 352 -18.93 5.44 22.32
CA SER A 352 -19.26 5.61 23.74
C SER A 352 -18.13 6.23 24.56
N GLU A 353 -16.90 6.27 24.03
CA GLU A 353 -15.75 6.89 24.69
C GLU A 353 -15.70 8.40 24.44
N PHE A 354 -16.39 8.89 23.40
CA PHE A 354 -16.46 10.33 23.11
C PHE A 354 -17.47 11.04 24.03
N PRO A 355 -17.27 12.33 24.33
CA PRO A 355 -18.24 13.13 25.09
C PRO A 355 -19.62 13.09 24.45
N SER A 356 -20.69 12.96 25.25
CA SER A 356 -22.06 12.73 24.75
C SER A 356 -22.69 13.88 23.95
N ASN A 357 -22.10 15.08 24.00
CA ASN A 357 -22.68 16.35 23.56
C ASN A 357 -21.77 17.14 22.59
N LEU A 358 -21.04 16.45 21.71
CA LEU A 358 -20.25 17.11 20.66
C LEU A 358 -21.18 17.78 19.63
N THR A 359 -21.25 19.10 19.66
CA THR A 359 -22.02 19.91 18.70
C THR A 359 -21.20 20.38 17.50
N SER A 360 -19.87 20.34 17.62
CA SER A 360 -18.94 20.72 16.55
C SER A 360 -19.01 19.70 15.39
N PRO A 361 -18.88 20.13 14.12
CA PRO A 361 -18.73 19.20 12.99
C PRO A 361 -17.44 18.38 13.04
N ALA A 362 -16.48 18.78 13.90
CA ALA A 362 -15.25 18.06 14.16
C ALA A 362 -15.13 17.69 15.65
N ALA A 363 -14.81 16.43 15.93
CA ALA A 363 -14.35 15.98 17.24
C ALA A 363 -12.82 16.09 17.32
N SER A 364 -12.31 16.46 18.50
CA SER A 364 -10.86 16.52 18.77
C SER A 364 -10.38 15.19 19.33
N LEU A 365 -9.21 14.76 18.87
CA LEU A 365 -8.47 13.61 19.37
C LEU A 365 -7.03 14.05 19.62
N ILE A 366 -6.63 14.13 20.89
CA ILE A 366 -5.26 14.45 21.30
C ILE A 366 -4.52 13.14 21.56
N LEU A 367 -3.31 13.00 21.04
CA LEU A 367 -2.46 11.81 21.21
C LEU A 367 -1.04 12.19 21.64
N ASN A 368 -0.54 11.47 22.65
CA ASN A 368 0.87 11.46 23.04
C ASN A 368 1.39 10.03 22.88
N LEU A 369 2.32 9.82 21.95
CA LEU A 369 2.93 8.51 21.73
C LEU A 369 4.13 8.31 22.67
N PRO A 370 4.39 7.07 23.13
CA PRO A 370 5.53 6.80 23.98
C PRO A 370 6.83 7.09 23.23
N LYS A 371 7.81 7.62 23.97
CA LYS A 371 9.10 8.03 23.41
C LYS A 371 10.01 6.83 23.14
N GLY A 372 10.01 5.85 24.03
CA GLY A 372 10.94 4.72 23.94
C GLY A 372 12.39 5.15 23.91
N ASP A 373 13.12 4.61 22.93
CA ASP A 373 14.49 4.98 22.60
C ASP A 373 14.59 6.03 21.46
N ASN A 374 13.48 6.60 21.01
CA ASN A 374 13.47 7.65 20.00
C ASN A 374 13.65 9.04 20.65
N ILE A 375 14.89 9.52 20.63
CA ILE A 375 15.27 10.80 21.22
C ILE A 375 14.85 12.02 20.39
N ASN A 376 14.60 11.86 19.09
CA ASN A 376 14.30 12.96 18.17
C ASN A 376 13.09 12.57 17.32
N PRO A 377 11.91 12.42 17.95
CA PRO A 377 10.72 11.92 17.28
C PRO A 377 10.15 12.98 16.32
N ILE A 378 9.69 12.53 15.16
CA ILE A 378 8.80 13.29 14.28
C ILE A 378 7.53 12.47 14.09
N TYR A 379 6.36 13.07 14.23
CA TYR A 379 5.13 12.42 13.73
C TYR A 379 4.95 12.74 12.26
N ARG A 380 4.56 11.73 11.49
CA ARG A 380 3.98 11.91 10.16
C ARG A 380 2.52 11.47 10.17
N LEU A 381 1.63 12.34 9.73
CA LEU A 381 0.22 12.02 9.51
C LEU A 381 0.01 11.54 8.07
N ASP A 382 0.06 10.20 7.89
CA ASP A 382 -0.15 9.54 6.59
C ASP A 382 -1.61 9.58 6.16
N SER A 383 -2.53 9.41 7.12
CA SER A 383 -3.98 9.40 6.89
C SER A 383 -4.70 10.09 8.03
N GLY A 384 -5.61 11.00 7.71
CA GLY A 384 -6.39 11.78 8.67
C GLY A 384 -6.19 13.28 8.52
N PHE A 385 -6.68 14.02 9.52
CA PHE A 385 -6.71 15.49 9.53
C PHE A 385 -6.11 16.04 10.82
N LEU A 386 -5.38 17.14 10.71
CA LEU A 386 -5.06 17.98 11.86
C LEU A 386 -6.31 18.75 12.29
N PHE A 387 -6.49 18.95 13.60
CA PHE A 387 -7.68 19.63 14.12
C PHE A 387 -7.78 21.09 13.63
N GLU A 388 -6.67 21.85 13.68
CA GLU A 388 -6.62 23.26 13.26
C GLU A 388 -6.92 23.47 11.76
N GLY A 389 -6.74 22.43 10.94
CA GLY A 389 -6.96 22.48 9.49
C GLY A 389 -8.23 21.76 9.01
N PHE A 390 -8.98 21.10 9.89
CA PHE A 390 -10.07 20.21 9.49
C PHE A 390 -11.15 20.94 8.68
N PRO A 391 -11.65 20.36 7.55
CA PRO A 391 -11.36 19.04 7.00
C PRO A 391 -10.30 19.05 5.88
N ASN A 392 -9.41 20.03 5.86
CA ASN A 392 -8.38 20.09 4.82
C ASN A 392 -7.27 19.08 5.11
N ASN A 393 -6.92 18.31 4.08
CA ASN A 393 -5.80 17.38 4.13
C ASN A 393 -4.48 18.15 4.30
N PRO A 394 -3.61 17.77 5.25
CA PRO A 394 -2.25 18.26 5.26
C PRO A 394 -1.53 17.82 3.98
N LYS A 395 -0.68 18.70 3.44
CA LYS A 395 0.09 18.49 2.21
C LYS A 395 1.57 18.56 2.53
N SER A 396 2.37 17.69 1.90
CA SER A 396 3.83 17.76 1.92
C SER A 396 4.41 17.91 3.33
N ASP A 397 5.13 18.99 3.61
CA ASP A 397 5.76 19.35 4.88
C ASP A 397 4.79 19.38 6.08
N SER A 398 3.56 19.89 5.90
CA SER A 398 2.55 19.97 6.97
C SER A 398 2.06 18.62 7.48
N LYS A 399 2.44 17.51 6.82
CA LYS A 399 2.19 16.17 7.36
C LYS A 399 3.17 15.80 8.47
N PHE A 400 4.31 16.47 8.54
CA PHE A 400 5.34 16.24 9.55
C PHE A 400 5.15 17.23 10.70
N ILE A 401 5.23 16.73 11.91
CA ILE A 401 5.00 17.49 13.13
C ILE A 401 6.22 17.26 14.02
N GLU A 402 6.99 18.33 14.24
CA GLU A 402 8.04 18.30 15.25
C GLU A 402 7.41 18.28 16.62
N ILE A 403 8.02 17.45 17.46
CA ILE A 403 7.58 17.26 18.82
C ILE A 403 8.74 17.74 19.68
N GLY A 404 8.44 18.64 20.62
CA GLY A 404 9.42 19.03 21.62
C GLY A 404 9.86 17.79 22.40
N ASN A 405 11.17 17.70 22.61
CA ASN A 405 11.72 16.66 23.46
C ASN A 405 11.66 17.15 24.92
N SER A 406 10.55 16.92 25.60
CA SER A 406 10.48 17.16 27.04
C SER A 406 11.30 16.10 27.77
N ASN A 407 12.48 16.49 28.30
CA ASN A 407 13.46 15.58 28.91
C ASN A 407 12.95 14.76 30.11
N TYR A 408 11.73 15.02 30.60
CA TYR A 408 11.18 14.41 31.81
C TYR A 408 9.91 13.58 31.58
N SER A 409 9.36 13.54 30.36
CA SER A 409 8.18 12.74 30.04
C SER A 409 8.56 11.41 29.39
N GLN A 410 7.82 10.34 29.72
CA GLN A 410 7.88 9.06 28.99
C GLN A 410 7.16 9.13 27.65
N PHE A 411 6.34 10.17 27.46
CA PHE A 411 5.55 10.44 26.27
C PHE A 411 6.06 11.69 25.56
N ASN A 412 5.90 11.67 24.25
CA ASN A 412 6.15 12.79 23.37
C ASN A 412 5.09 13.89 23.56
N ASP A 413 5.38 15.11 23.09
CA ASP A 413 4.39 16.19 23.04
C ASP A 413 3.14 15.80 22.22
N SER A 414 2.03 16.44 22.56
CA SER A 414 0.72 16.16 22.01
C SER A 414 0.56 16.56 20.54
N MET A 415 -0.12 15.70 19.78
CA MET A 415 -0.69 16.03 18.47
C MET A 415 -2.21 16.04 18.56
N GLU A 416 -2.86 17.07 18.00
CA GLU A 416 -4.31 17.19 17.96
C GLU A 416 -4.86 16.89 16.55
N LEU A 417 -5.73 15.89 16.47
CA LEU A 417 -6.34 15.39 15.25
C LEU A 417 -7.82 15.76 15.17
N GLY A 418 -8.30 16.00 13.95
CA GLY A 418 -9.69 16.29 13.64
C GLY A 418 -10.43 15.06 13.10
N LEU A 419 -11.56 14.74 13.72
CA LEU A 419 -12.44 13.64 13.32
C LEU A 419 -13.78 14.20 12.84
N ALA A 420 -14.33 13.66 11.75
CA ALA A 420 -15.67 14.03 11.33
C ALA A 420 -16.69 13.62 12.40
N ASN A 421 -17.57 14.54 12.77
CA ASN A 421 -18.69 14.30 13.67
C ASN A 421 -19.98 14.62 12.95
N LYS A 422 -21.05 13.85 13.21
CA LYS A 422 -22.39 14.14 12.72
C LYS A 422 -23.05 15.21 13.62
N PRO A 423 -23.17 16.48 13.19
CA PRO A 423 -23.85 17.47 14.01
C PRO A 423 -25.36 17.21 14.00
N ASN A 424 -26.04 17.51 15.13
CA ASN A 424 -27.51 17.70 15.25
C ASN A 424 -28.44 16.53 15.61
N SER A 425 -27.98 15.45 16.28
CA SER A 425 -28.90 14.40 16.79
C SER A 425 -29.11 14.37 18.31
N GLY A 426 -28.49 15.27 19.09
CA GLY A 426 -28.48 15.16 20.56
C GLY A 426 -27.71 13.93 21.10
N LEU A 427 -27.12 13.16 20.19
CA LEU A 427 -26.22 12.04 20.42
C LEU A 427 -24.98 12.31 19.59
N THR A 428 -23.81 12.18 20.22
CA THR A 428 -22.52 12.23 19.53
C THR A 428 -22.41 11.05 18.59
N GLY A 429 -22.02 11.33 17.34
CA GLY A 429 -21.86 10.34 16.29
C GLY A 429 -20.59 10.65 15.53
N VAL A 430 -19.45 10.37 16.17
CA VAL A 430 -18.16 10.44 15.48
C VAL A 430 -18.23 9.46 14.33
N VAL A 431 -17.97 9.95 13.12
CA VAL A 431 -18.09 9.18 11.90
C VAL A 431 -16.93 8.19 11.85
N ALA A 432 -17.18 6.96 11.39
CA ALA A 432 -16.13 5.98 11.22
C ALA A 432 -14.95 6.53 10.40
N SER A 433 -13.73 6.34 10.88
CA SER A 433 -12.54 6.92 10.23
C SER A 433 -11.31 6.06 10.46
N TYR A 434 -10.34 6.21 9.56
CA TYR A 434 -9.03 5.58 9.68
C TYR A 434 -7.93 6.63 9.73
N ILE A 435 -7.21 6.66 10.84
CA ILE A 435 -6.05 7.52 11.06
C ILE A 435 -4.80 6.66 10.99
N LYS A 436 -3.81 7.09 10.20
CA LYS A 436 -2.48 6.49 10.16
C LYS A 436 -1.43 7.52 10.58
N ILE A 437 -0.67 7.20 11.61
CA ILE A 437 0.43 8.01 12.13
C ILE A 437 1.70 7.17 12.05
N ILE A 438 2.80 7.75 11.58
CA ILE A 438 4.11 7.14 11.64
C ILE A 438 4.97 7.93 12.63
N LEU A 439 5.48 7.25 13.66
CA LEU A 439 6.50 7.75 14.57
C LEU A 439 7.86 7.52 13.92
N LEU A 440 8.46 8.60 13.44
CA LEU A 440 9.75 8.59 12.76
C LEU A 440 10.87 8.82 13.78
N ARG A 441 11.89 7.98 13.74
CA ARG A 441 13.13 8.14 14.51
C ARG A 441 14.20 8.77 13.64
N ARG A 442 14.63 9.97 13.99
CA ARG A 442 15.82 10.56 13.35
C ARG A 442 17.08 9.93 13.91
N THR A 443 17.97 9.52 13.03
CA THR A 443 19.30 9.06 13.44
C THR A 443 20.12 10.24 13.91
N ASN A 444 20.78 10.07 15.05
CA ASN A 444 21.78 11.00 15.53
C ASN A 444 22.98 10.20 16.03
N PRO A 445 24.08 10.14 15.24
CA PRO A 445 25.25 9.32 15.56
C PRO A 445 25.83 9.62 16.94
N LEU A 446 25.71 10.86 17.41
CA LEU A 446 26.24 11.27 18.72
C LEU A 446 25.45 10.68 19.89
N TYR A 447 24.15 10.43 19.73
CA TYR A 447 23.30 9.95 20.82
C TYR A 447 22.91 8.48 20.68
N ASP A 448 22.79 7.96 19.45
CA ASP A 448 22.38 6.57 19.19
C ASP A 448 23.37 5.55 19.78
N GLN A 449 24.64 5.94 19.97
CA GLN A 449 25.66 5.12 20.62
C GLN A 449 25.41 4.81 22.11
N PHE A 450 24.50 5.52 22.78
CA PHE A 450 24.27 5.36 24.22
C PHE A 450 23.10 4.43 24.57
N PHE A 451 22.33 3.96 23.59
CA PHE A 451 21.18 3.08 23.86
C PHE A 451 21.57 1.61 23.83
N VAL A 452 21.13 0.86 24.84
CA VAL A 452 21.21 -0.60 24.84
C VAL A 452 20.22 -1.13 23.82
N GLN A 453 20.73 -1.56 22.67
CA GLN A 453 19.92 -2.08 21.58
C GLN A 453 19.27 -3.40 21.98
N LYS A 454 17.98 -3.56 21.67
CA LYS A 454 17.32 -4.86 21.76
C LYS A 454 17.73 -5.74 20.59
N GLU A 455 17.84 -7.06 20.83
CA GLU A 455 18.32 -8.03 19.85
C GLU A 455 17.40 -8.14 18.63
N GLU A 456 16.13 -7.79 18.77
CA GLU A 456 15.11 -7.78 17.72
C GLU A 456 15.12 -6.49 16.88
N GLN A 457 15.73 -5.42 17.39
CA GLN A 457 15.55 -4.09 16.85
C GLN A 457 16.36 -3.88 15.57
N ILE A 458 15.67 -3.44 14.51
CA ILE A 458 16.33 -2.92 13.33
C ILE A 458 16.67 -1.44 13.59
N ILE A 459 17.96 -1.14 13.59
CA ILE A 459 18.48 0.22 13.59
C ILE A 459 19.20 0.40 12.27
N GLY A 460 18.71 1.34 11.46
CA GLY A 460 19.49 1.93 10.39
C GLY A 460 20.43 2.97 11.01
N SER A 461 21.73 2.79 10.87
CA SER A 461 22.74 3.80 11.27
C SER A 461 22.97 4.86 10.19
N SER A 462 22.35 4.72 9.01
CA SER A 462 22.44 5.68 7.91
C SER A 462 21.32 5.49 6.87
N VAL A 463 21.08 6.56 6.10
CA VAL A 463 20.18 6.72 4.94
C VAL A 463 19.94 5.50 4.07
N LEU A 464 20.99 4.72 3.82
CA LEU A 464 21.07 3.75 2.74
C LEU A 464 20.72 2.32 3.19
N GLU A 465 20.23 2.16 4.42
CA GLU A 465 20.37 0.90 5.11
C GLU A 465 19.18 -0.05 5.01
N LEU A 466 17.99 0.35 4.58
CA LEU A 466 16.84 -0.56 4.64
C LEU A 466 15.86 -0.36 3.49
N ILE A 467 16.25 -0.83 2.31
CA ILE A 467 15.29 -1.05 1.22
C ILE A 467 14.64 -2.41 1.47
N PRO A 468 13.32 -2.53 1.63
CA PRO A 468 12.70 -3.84 1.80
C PRO A 468 12.97 -4.68 0.54
N LEU A 469 13.70 -5.79 0.67
CA LEU A 469 13.85 -6.76 -0.41
C LEU A 469 12.56 -7.57 -0.53
N PHE A 470 12.04 -7.99 0.61
CA PHE A 470 10.74 -8.65 0.76
C PHE A 470 9.78 -7.73 1.51
N PRO A 471 8.50 -7.66 1.09
CA PRO A 471 7.82 -8.46 0.07
C PRO A 471 7.78 -7.78 -1.32
N ILE A 472 8.77 -6.94 -1.64
CA ILE A 472 8.77 -6.19 -2.91
C ILE A 472 8.96 -7.13 -4.10
N GLU A 473 9.49 -8.33 -3.90
CA GLU A 473 9.61 -9.38 -4.91
C GLU A 473 8.34 -9.54 -5.76
N PRO A 474 8.40 -9.16 -7.04
CA PRO A 474 7.44 -9.64 -7.98
C PRO A 474 7.91 -11.02 -8.43
N ASN A 475 7.09 -12.04 -8.23
CA ASN A 475 7.23 -13.28 -8.98
C ASN A 475 6.71 -13.04 -10.41
N TRP A 476 7.24 -12.03 -11.11
CA TRP A 476 6.87 -11.71 -12.49
C TRP A 476 7.60 -12.64 -13.47
N PRO A 477 6.93 -13.10 -14.53
CA PRO A 477 7.65 -13.65 -15.67
C PRO A 477 8.50 -12.52 -16.26
N ILE A 478 9.82 -12.71 -16.28
CA ILE A 478 10.75 -11.78 -16.96
C ILE A 478 10.31 -11.69 -18.43
N GLY A 479 9.82 -10.52 -18.82
CA GLY A 479 9.32 -10.26 -20.17
C GLY A 479 10.39 -9.68 -21.08
N ASN A 480 10.02 -9.43 -22.35
CA ASN A 480 10.91 -8.83 -23.35
C ASN A 480 11.22 -7.33 -23.11
N PHE A 481 10.65 -6.72 -22.07
CA PHE A 481 10.65 -5.28 -21.84
C PHE A 481 10.96 -4.99 -20.38
N ALA A 482 11.49 -3.80 -20.10
CA ALA A 482 11.65 -3.36 -18.73
C ALA A 482 10.29 -3.24 -18.03
N GLN A 483 10.24 -3.64 -16.76
CA GLN A 483 9.03 -3.60 -15.95
C GLN A 483 9.39 -3.09 -14.56
N SER A 484 8.51 -2.32 -13.93
CA SER A 484 8.76 -1.79 -12.59
C SER A 484 7.55 -1.95 -11.69
N LYS A 485 7.76 -2.33 -10.43
CA LYS A 485 6.77 -2.35 -9.34
C LYS A 485 7.14 -1.25 -8.36
N THR A 486 6.27 -0.26 -8.22
CA THR A 486 6.41 0.78 -7.19
C THR A 486 5.38 0.54 -6.10
N THR A 487 5.85 0.45 -4.87
CA THR A 487 4.99 0.44 -3.68
C THR A 487 4.53 1.86 -3.40
N MET A 488 3.25 2.02 -3.03
CA MET A 488 2.72 3.35 -2.71
C MET A 488 2.93 3.74 -1.26
N GLU A 489 3.08 2.73 -0.38
CA GLU A 489 3.53 2.96 0.99
C GLU A 489 4.96 3.52 0.94
N ALA A 490 5.19 4.64 1.61
CA ALA A 490 6.50 5.28 1.61
C ALA A 490 7.34 4.79 2.80
N ILE A 491 8.64 4.67 2.60
CA ILE A 491 9.61 4.46 3.68
C ILE A 491 10.17 5.81 4.15
N PHE A 492 10.59 5.84 5.40
CA PHE A 492 11.33 6.98 5.93
C PHE A 492 12.77 6.95 5.45
N VAL A 493 13.26 8.09 4.95
CA VAL A 493 14.65 8.27 4.56
C VAL A 493 15.23 9.46 5.32
N ASP A 494 16.13 9.15 6.25
CA ASP A 494 16.85 10.15 7.04
C ASP A 494 18.26 10.36 6.49
N ARG A 495 18.42 11.44 5.70
CA ARG A 495 19.71 11.92 5.16
C ARG A 495 20.21 13.17 5.83
N PHE A 496 19.79 13.41 7.06
CA PHE A 496 20.11 14.66 7.73
C PHE A 496 21.63 14.89 7.81
N ASP A 497 22.42 13.86 8.13
CA ASP A 497 23.88 13.98 8.26
C ASP A 497 24.64 14.10 6.93
N GLN A 498 24.04 13.67 5.81
CA GLN A 498 24.70 13.64 4.49
C GLN A 498 24.31 14.83 3.62
N THR A 499 23.01 15.12 3.52
CA THR A 499 22.45 16.14 2.63
C THR A 499 21.54 17.14 3.32
N ASN A 500 21.36 17.01 4.65
CA ASN A 500 20.36 17.76 5.40
C ASN A 500 18.94 17.57 4.83
N GLU A 501 18.65 16.35 4.34
CA GLU A 501 17.34 16.00 3.81
C GLU A 501 16.68 14.93 4.64
N ILE A 502 15.40 15.13 4.93
CA ILE A 502 14.53 14.14 5.55
C ILE A 502 13.30 14.06 4.68
N TYR A 503 12.93 12.85 4.25
CA TYR A 503 11.77 12.67 3.40
C TYR A 503 11.17 11.27 3.55
N MET A 504 9.99 11.12 2.97
CA MET A 504 9.33 9.84 2.77
C MET A 504 9.43 9.47 1.30
N GLY A 505 9.92 8.28 1.00
CA GLY A 505 10.18 7.81 -0.35
C GLY A 505 9.37 6.58 -0.71
N GLN A 506 8.74 6.57 -1.88
CA GLN A 506 8.16 5.37 -2.46
C GLN A 506 9.28 4.47 -2.98
N VAL A 507 9.26 3.22 -2.54
CA VAL A 507 10.24 2.22 -2.95
C VAL A 507 9.70 1.46 -4.14
N GLY A 508 10.56 1.11 -5.08
CA GLY A 508 10.22 0.10 -6.05
C GLY A 508 11.41 -0.71 -6.54
N ILE A 509 11.05 -1.69 -7.34
CA ILE A 509 11.96 -2.61 -8.01
C ILE A 509 11.64 -2.59 -9.50
N ALA A 510 12.65 -2.70 -10.34
CA ALA A 510 12.48 -2.84 -11.77
C ALA A 510 13.36 -3.97 -12.30
N PHE A 511 12.88 -4.63 -13.34
CA PHE A 511 13.57 -5.70 -14.04
C PHE A 511 13.81 -5.23 -15.47
N ASP A 512 15.08 -5.27 -15.88
CA ASP A 512 15.49 -5.11 -17.27
C ASP A 512 15.19 -6.40 -18.06
N GLN A 513 15.21 -6.32 -19.39
CA GLN A 513 15.03 -7.50 -20.26
C GLN A 513 16.10 -8.58 -20.03
N ASN A 514 17.31 -8.19 -19.63
CA ASN A 514 18.41 -9.12 -19.34
C ASN A 514 18.31 -9.74 -17.93
N GLY A 515 17.28 -9.39 -17.16
CA GLY A 515 17.07 -9.82 -15.78
C GLY A 515 17.84 -9.01 -14.74
N ASP A 516 18.58 -7.96 -15.13
CA ASP A 516 19.15 -7.03 -14.15
C ASP A 516 18.03 -6.33 -13.39
N VAL A 517 18.31 -6.06 -12.12
CA VAL A 517 17.35 -5.47 -11.20
C VAL A 517 17.80 -4.06 -10.82
N THR A 518 16.88 -3.11 -10.83
CA THR A 518 17.10 -1.78 -10.25
C THR A 518 16.16 -1.58 -9.08
N LEU A 519 16.71 -1.44 -7.88
CA LEU A 519 15.99 -0.93 -6.73
C LEU A 519 15.99 0.59 -6.79
N TYR A 520 14.89 1.25 -6.43
CA TYR A 520 14.83 2.71 -6.45
C TYR A 520 13.94 3.27 -5.36
N ILE A 521 14.18 4.53 -5.01
CA ILE A 521 13.34 5.32 -4.10
C ILE A 521 13.06 6.67 -4.75
N PHE A 522 11.78 7.04 -4.82
CA PHE A 522 11.32 8.35 -5.26
C PHE A 522 10.74 9.14 -4.07
N PRO A 523 11.23 10.35 -3.75
CA PRO A 523 10.69 11.15 -2.66
C PRO A 523 9.27 11.62 -2.98
N VAL A 524 8.37 11.44 -2.03
CA VAL A 524 6.94 11.81 -2.15
C VAL A 524 6.62 13.02 -1.29
N ASP A 525 7.06 13.00 -0.03
CA ASP A 525 6.86 14.08 0.94
C ASP A 525 8.22 14.43 1.56
N LYS A 526 8.71 15.66 1.36
CA LYS A 526 9.95 16.15 1.97
C LYS A 526 9.63 16.96 3.22
N TYR A 527 10.41 16.74 4.26
CA TYR A 527 10.29 17.47 5.52
C TYR A 527 11.28 18.64 5.59
N TYR A 528 12.58 18.37 5.43
CA TYR A 528 13.62 19.39 5.33
C TYR A 528 14.34 19.28 3.98
N SER A 529 14.56 20.41 3.32
CA SER A 529 15.47 20.53 2.18
C SER A 529 16.14 21.90 2.22
N THR A 530 17.46 21.93 1.99
CA THR A 530 18.25 23.17 1.92
C THR A 530 17.97 23.98 0.66
N SER A 531 17.32 23.38 -0.36
CA SER A 531 16.97 24.08 -1.60
C SER A 531 15.63 24.80 -1.45
N PHE A 532 15.63 26.12 -1.65
CA PHE A 532 14.43 26.98 -1.66
C PHE A 532 13.47 26.72 -2.85
N SER A 533 13.81 25.81 -3.77
CA SER A 533 12.98 25.50 -4.95
C SER A 533 11.89 24.49 -4.60
N ARG A 534 10.65 24.78 -5.00
CA ARG A 534 9.57 23.79 -4.99
C ARG A 534 9.91 22.73 -6.03
N ARG A 535 10.08 21.47 -5.64
CA ARG A 535 10.43 20.40 -6.58
C ARG A 535 9.18 19.75 -7.17
N ILE A 536 9.25 19.32 -8.42
CA ILE A 536 8.17 18.51 -9.03
C ILE A 536 8.29 17.10 -8.43
N PRO A 537 7.26 16.58 -7.74
CA PRO A 537 7.30 15.21 -7.26
C PRO A 537 7.43 14.26 -8.46
N LEU A 538 8.46 13.43 -8.43
CA LEU A 538 8.66 12.38 -9.42
C LEU A 538 7.87 11.16 -8.97
N TYR A 539 7.04 10.66 -9.87
CA TYR A 539 6.15 9.56 -9.55
C TYR A 539 6.21 8.51 -10.63
N LEU A 540 6.48 7.28 -10.21
CA LEU A 540 6.49 6.10 -11.04
C LEU A 540 5.38 5.17 -10.61
N GLN A 541 4.61 4.67 -11.59
CA GLN A 541 3.61 3.65 -11.33
C GLN A 541 4.19 2.29 -11.64
N THR A 542 3.56 1.26 -11.09
CA THR A 542 3.81 -0.10 -11.56
C THR A 542 3.44 -0.18 -13.04
N GLU A 543 4.44 -0.31 -13.91
CA GLU A 543 4.26 -0.20 -15.36
C GLU A 543 5.25 -1.07 -16.14
N LYS A 544 4.90 -1.36 -17.39
CA LYS A 544 5.73 -2.03 -18.39
C LYS A 544 6.15 -1.01 -19.43
N PHE A 545 7.43 -0.96 -19.78
CA PHE A 545 7.99 0.00 -20.73
C PHE A 545 8.13 -0.63 -22.12
N GLU A 546 7.10 -0.53 -22.95
CA GLU A 546 7.03 -1.23 -24.25
C GLU A 546 8.11 -0.84 -25.27
N SER A 547 8.78 0.30 -25.08
CA SER A 547 9.83 0.77 -25.99
C SER A 547 11.24 0.63 -25.41
N GLU A 548 11.39 0.19 -24.16
CA GLU A 548 12.67 0.22 -23.45
C GLU A 548 12.98 -1.12 -22.81
N ASN A 549 14.17 -1.64 -23.10
CA ASN A 549 14.66 -2.90 -22.55
C ASN A 549 15.43 -2.70 -21.24
N ASN A 550 15.79 -1.46 -20.91
CA ASN A 550 16.48 -1.06 -19.70
C ASN A 550 15.65 0.00 -18.95
N PHE A 551 15.43 -0.25 -17.67
CA PHE A 551 14.61 0.59 -16.80
C PHE A 551 15.18 2.00 -16.63
N LEU A 552 16.51 2.12 -16.46
CA LEU A 552 17.13 3.43 -16.27
C LEU A 552 16.98 4.31 -17.52
N ASN A 553 17.07 3.74 -18.72
CA ASN A 553 16.74 4.45 -19.97
C ASN A 553 15.29 4.92 -19.97
N ALA A 554 14.35 4.05 -19.55
CA ALA A 554 12.94 4.41 -19.49
C ALA A 554 12.67 5.57 -18.51
N VAL A 555 13.32 5.57 -17.35
CA VAL A 555 13.28 6.67 -16.37
C VAL A 555 13.89 7.94 -16.97
N SER A 556 15.03 7.82 -17.66
CA SER A 556 15.71 8.91 -18.38
C SER A 556 14.73 9.60 -19.34
N SER A 557 14.12 8.81 -20.23
CA SER A 557 13.17 9.29 -21.24
C SER A 557 11.89 9.85 -20.63
N LYS A 558 11.37 9.25 -19.56
CA LYS A 558 10.11 9.65 -18.91
C LYS A 558 10.23 10.99 -18.17
N PHE A 559 11.36 11.21 -17.50
CA PHE A 559 11.56 12.40 -16.67
C PHE A 559 12.47 13.45 -17.30
N ASP A 560 13.04 13.16 -18.47
CA ASP A 560 13.97 14.03 -19.21
C ASP A 560 15.29 14.24 -18.48
N PHE A 561 15.82 13.15 -17.90
CA PHE A 561 17.17 13.13 -17.33
C PHE A 561 18.18 12.69 -18.39
N LEU A 562 19.44 13.07 -18.24
CA LEU A 562 20.54 12.49 -18.99
C LEU A 562 21.12 11.31 -18.19
N LEU A 563 20.86 10.08 -18.63
CA LEU A 563 21.52 8.91 -18.07
C LEU A 563 22.96 8.82 -18.58
N HIS A 564 23.92 8.98 -17.68
CA HIS A 564 25.34 8.80 -17.95
C HIS A 564 25.83 7.47 -17.37
N LYS A 565 26.47 6.68 -18.24
CA LYS A 565 27.15 5.44 -17.87
C LYS A 565 28.65 5.71 -17.83
N SER A 566 29.27 5.58 -16.66
CA SER A 566 30.72 5.69 -16.48
C SER A 566 31.35 4.35 -16.11
N THR A 567 32.63 4.18 -16.41
CA THR A 567 33.40 2.99 -16.06
C THR A 567 34.26 3.26 -14.84
N VAL A 568 34.14 2.42 -13.82
CA VAL A 568 34.96 2.43 -12.62
C VAL A 568 35.93 1.25 -12.68
N LEU A 569 37.20 1.45 -12.29
CA LEU A 569 38.19 0.36 -12.24
C LEU A 569 38.39 -0.13 -10.81
N GLU A 570 37.94 -1.35 -10.53
CA GLU A 570 38.17 -2.01 -9.26
C GLU A 570 39.20 -3.11 -9.43
N ASN A 571 40.38 -2.95 -8.83
CA ASN A 571 41.50 -3.90 -8.99
C ASN A 571 41.84 -4.20 -10.46
N GLY A 572 41.68 -3.19 -11.33
CA GLY A 572 41.90 -3.31 -12.78
C GLY A 572 40.73 -3.92 -13.57
N ILE A 573 39.63 -4.30 -12.92
CA ILE A 573 38.42 -4.80 -13.56
C ILE A 573 37.45 -3.64 -13.78
N ALA A 574 37.02 -3.46 -15.03
CA ALA A 574 36.00 -2.48 -15.38
C ALA A 574 34.63 -2.87 -14.81
N LYS A 575 33.99 -1.92 -14.13
CA LYS A 575 32.64 -2.01 -13.58
C LYS A 575 31.82 -0.81 -14.08
N ASP A 576 30.52 -1.01 -14.23
CA ASP A 576 29.62 0.04 -14.69
C ASP A 576 29.07 0.83 -13.50
N GLY A 577 29.30 2.15 -13.50
CA GLY A 577 28.64 3.12 -12.64
C GLY A 577 27.60 3.89 -13.43
N TRP A 578 26.38 3.99 -12.92
CA TRP A 578 25.28 4.69 -13.60
C TRP A 578 24.87 5.93 -12.82
N MET A 579 24.57 7.03 -13.52
CA MET A 579 24.10 8.28 -12.91
C MET A 579 23.09 9.01 -13.78
N PHE A 580 22.16 9.71 -13.14
CA PHE A 580 21.34 10.71 -13.81
C PHE A 580 21.96 12.09 -13.63
N ILE A 581 22.12 12.81 -14.74
CA ILE A 581 22.54 14.19 -14.79
C ILE A 581 21.30 15.01 -15.17
N ASP A 582 21.05 16.08 -14.44
CA ASP A 582 19.99 17.03 -14.78
C ASP A 582 20.31 17.66 -16.14
N GLN A 583 19.43 17.50 -17.14
CA GLN A 583 19.51 18.32 -18.35
C GLN A 583 19.12 19.74 -17.96
N ASP A 584 19.86 20.73 -18.47
CA ASP A 584 19.81 22.17 -18.12
C ASP A 584 18.52 22.60 -17.40
N ILE A 585 18.67 23.26 -16.24
CA ILE A 585 17.54 23.87 -15.52
C ILE A 585 16.87 24.86 -16.49
N ILE A 586 15.81 24.43 -17.17
CA ILE A 586 15.00 25.33 -17.99
C ILE A 586 14.30 26.23 -16.98
N SER A 587 14.92 27.38 -16.70
CA SER A 587 14.28 28.48 -16.00
C SER A 587 13.25 29.09 -16.94
N GLU A 588 12.12 28.41 -17.11
CA GLU A 588 10.92 29.05 -17.64
C GLU A 588 10.43 30.05 -16.60
N GLY A 589 10.92 31.29 -16.69
CA GLY A 589 10.45 32.38 -15.83
C GLY A 589 11.37 33.59 -15.86
N THR A 590 11.16 34.48 -16.83
CA THR A 590 11.57 35.87 -16.70
C THR A 590 10.56 36.60 -15.81
N SER A 591 11.07 37.34 -14.82
CA SER A 591 10.40 38.27 -13.90
C SER A 591 9.71 37.71 -12.64
N ASP A 592 10.25 38.18 -11.50
CA ASP A 592 9.67 38.41 -10.18
C ASP A 592 8.75 37.33 -9.57
N ASN A 593 9.34 36.53 -8.67
CA ASN A 593 8.67 35.70 -7.65
C ASN A 593 7.87 34.47 -8.12
N GLU A 594 7.98 34.03 -9.37
CA GLU A 594 7.33 32.79 -9.79
C GLU A 594 8.10 31.54 -9.34
N ASN A 595 7.36 30.59 -8.75
CA ASN A 595 7.86 29.34 -8.19
C ASN A 595 8.59 28.51 -9.25
N ILE A 596 9.92 28.54 -9.27
CA ILE A 596 10.70 27.66 -10.16
C ILE A 596 10.54 26.22 -9.69
N PHE A 597 9.94 25.40 -10.53
CA PHE A 597 9.78 23.97 -10.33
C PHE A 597 10.99 23.22 -10.90
N VAL A 598 11.86 22.72 -10.03
CA VAL A 598 13.07 21.99 -10.46
C VAL A 598 12.86 20.49 -10.28
N LYS A 599 13.09 19.71 -11.35
CA LYS A 599 13.36 18.28 -11.25
C LYS A 599 14.85 18.14 -10.92
N SER A 600 15.20 17.32 -9.93
CA SER A 600 16.61 17.06 -9.63
C SER A 600 16.87 15.57 -9.52
N SER A 601 17.90 15.11 -10.21
CA SER A 601 18.39 13.75 -10.14
C SER A 601 18.95 13.39 -8.75
N GLN A 602 19.30 14.39 -7.93
CA GLN A 602 19.74 14.20 -6.53
C GLN A 602 18.65 13.58 -5.65
N ASP A 603 17.39 13.71 -6.08
CA ASP A 603 16.23 13.10 -5.42
C ASP A 603 16.06 11.64 -5.76
N LEU A 604 16.75 11.15 -6.78
CA LEU A 604 16.64 9.79 -7.23
C LEU A 604 17.67 8.94 -6.50
N PHE A 605 17.16 7.98 -5.74
CA PHE A 605 17.97 6.86 -5.32
C PHE A 605 17.71 5.69 -6.26
N PHE A 606 18.77 5.09 -6.79
CA PHE A 606 18.68 3.81 -7.49
C PHE A 606 19.93 2.96 -7.24
N ALA A 607 19.74 1.65 -7.12
CA ALA A 607 20.78 0.66 -6.97
C ALA A 607 20.56 -0.45 -7.99
N ARG A 608 21.46 -0.54 -8.97
CA ARG A 608 21.42 -1.59 -10.00
C ARG A 608 22.19 -2.81 -9.51
N ILE A 609 21.55 -3.97 -9.59
CA ILE A 609 22.05 -5.29 -9.23
C ILE A 609 21.97 -6.16 -10.47
N ILE A 610 23.06 -6.84 -10.84
CA ILE A 610 23.04 -7.72 -12.00
C ILE A 610 22.22 -8.98 -11.72
N SER A 611 21.64 -9.58 -12.76
CA SER A 611 20.71 -10.72 -12.64
C SER A 611 21.21 -11.86 -11.73
N ASN A 612 22.47 -12.31 -11.93
CA ASN A 612 23.05 -13.40 -11.14
C ASN A 612 23.18 -13.04 -9.64
N ASP A 613 23.59 -11.82 -9.34
CA ASP A 613 23.75 -11.34 -7.97
C ASP A 613 22.38 -11.22 -7.30
N TYR A 614 21.35 -10.75 -8.02
CA TYR A 614 19.99 -10.72 -7.52
C TYR A 614 19.45 -12.11 -7.20
N VAL A 615 19.63 -13.10 -8.10
CA VAL A 615 19.23 -14.49 -7.84
C VAL A 615 19.97 -15.05 -6.60
N TYR A 616 21.26 -14.73 -6.44
CA TYR A 616 22.01 -15.10 -5.26
C TYR A 616 21.44 -14.46 -3.98
N LEU A 617 21.11 -13.17 -4.00
CA LEU A 617 20.49 -12.47 -2.87
C LEU A 617 19.16 -13.13 -2.45
N ILE A 618 18.31 -13.49 -3.42
CA ILE A 618 17.02 -14.14 -3.13
C ILE A 618 17.22 -15.53 -2.54
N GLY A 619 18.14 -16.31 -3.09
CA GLY A 619 18.50 -17.63 -2.57
C GLY A 619 19.08 -17.55 -1.15
N LEU A 620 19.96 -16.57 -0.89
CA LEU A 620 20.53 -16.33 0.42
C LEU A 620 19.47 -15.88 1.43
N ALA A 621 18.59 -14.96 1.04
CA ALA A 621 17.51 -14.47 1.89
C ALA A 621 16.56 -15.61 2.30
N SER A 622 16.10 -16.39 1.33
CA SER A 622 15.15 -17.49 1.53
C SER A 622 15.72 -18.66 2.34
N SER A 623 17.03 -18.89 2.27
CA SER A 623 17.70 -19.98 2.99
C SER A 623 18.17 -19.59 4.39
N THR A 624 18.34 -18.30 4.67
CA THR A 624 18.91 -17.84 5.94
C THR A 624 17.88 -17.27 6.89
N PHE A 625 16.91 -16.49 6.40
CA PHE A 625 15.96 -15.78 7.25
C PHE A 625 14.63 -16.53 7.36
N LEU A 626 13.87 -16.21 8.40
CA LEU A 626 12.53 -16.74 8.60
C LEU A 626 11.57 -16.22 7.50
N PRO A 627 10.77 -17.08 6.84
CA PRO A 627 10.03 -16.75 5.61
C PRO A 627 8.88 -15.75 5.80
N ASP A 628 8.34 -15.64 7.01
CA ASP A 628 7.23 -14.72 7.32
C ASP A 628 7.69 -13.33 7.77
N TYR A 629 9.00 -13.08 7.76
CA TYR A 629 9.60 -11.83 8.22
C TYR A 629 10.19 -11.06 7.05
N ARG A 630 10.19 -9.74 7.16
CA ARG A 630 10.82 -8.88 6.15
C ARG A 630 12.33 -9.07 6.17
N VAL A 631 12.90 -9.14 4.97
CA VAL A 631 14.34 -9.04 4.73
C VAL A 631 14.59 -7.72 4.03
N TYR A 632 15.59 -6.99 4.50
CA TYR A 632 15.97 -5.67 4.02
C TYR A 632 17.35 -5.75 3.38
N ILE A 633 17.54 -4.95 2.33
CA ILE A 633 18.85 -4.63 1.79
C ILE A 633 19.38 -3.41 2.53
N LYS A 634 20.57 -3.59 3.10
CA LYS A 634 21.42 -2.53 3.60
C LYS A 634 22.56 -2.29 2.62
N LEU A 635 22.84 -1.02 2.35
CA LEU A 635 24.00 -0.63 1.55
C LEU A 635 25.01 0.04 2.46
N SER A 636 26.14 -0.63 2.65
CA SER A 636 27.24 -0.12 3.47
C SER A 636 28.30 0.49 2.57
N ILE A 637 28.59 1.78 2.75
CA ILE A 637 29.67 2.45 2.02
C ILE A 637 31.00 1.87 2.52
N VAL A 638 31.76 1.26 1.62
CA VAL A 638 33.06 0.64 1.92
C VAL A 638 34.21 1.54 1.48
N ASP A 639 34.04 2.27 0.38
CA ASP A 639 35.06 3.16 -0.18
C ASP A 639 34.42 4.27 -1.04
N SER A 640 35.22 5.28 -1.43
CA SER A 640 34.87 6.27 -2.44
C SER A 640 35.88 6.19 -3.59
N ILE A 641 35.38 5.90 -4.78
CA ILE A 641 36.20 5.68 -5.98
C ILE A 641 35.83 6.68 -7.08
N LYS A 642 36.79 7.01 -7.95
CA LYS A 642 36.52 7.81 -9.14
C LYS A 642 36.43 6.92 -10.38
N ASP A 643 35.74 7.41 -11.40
CA ASP A 643 35.76 6.77 -12.71
C ASP A 643 37.14 6.83 -13.38
N VAL A 644 37.28 6.11 -14.50
CA VAL A 644 38.52 6.05 -15.31
C VAL A 644 39.03 7.42 -15.73
N ASN A 645 38.15 8.41 -15.85
CA ASN A 645 38.47 9.76 -16.28
C ASN A 645 38.73 10.71 -15.10
N ASN A 646 38.57 10.25 -13.85
CA ASN A 646 38.60 11.07 -12.63
C ASN A 646 37.58 12.23 -12.60
N ILE A 647 36.51 12.14 -13.39
CA ILE A 647 35.46 13.16 -13.50
C ILE A 647 34.43 12.93 -12.40
N PHE A 648 33.91 11.71 -12.32
CA PHE A 648 32.82 11.37 -11.41
C PHE A 648 33.32 10.56 -10.22
N SER A 649 32.78 10.87 -9.05
CA SER A 649 33.02 10.08 -7.83
C SER A 649 31.82 9.17 -7.59
N PHE A 650 32.09 7.97 -7.08
CA PHE A 650 31.11 6.95 -6.73
C PHE A 650 31.42 6.44 -5.32
N ASN A 651 30.39 6.29 -4.51
CA ASN A 651 30.43 5.47 -3.31
C ASN A 651 30.42 4.00 -3.75
N LYS A 652 31.47 3.27 -3.37
CA LYS A 652 31.52 1.82 -3.47
C LYS A 652 30.75 1.26 -2.28
N CYS A 653 29.62 0.63 -2.54
CA CYS A 653 28.75 0.09 -1.50
C CYS A 653 28.71 -1.44 -1.57
N GLU A 654 28.79 -2.09 -0.41
CA GLU A 654 28.52 -3.51 -0.28
C GLU A 654 27.06 -3.72 0.12
N ILE A 655 26.41 -4.69 -0.51
CA ILE A 655 25.06 -5.11 -0.16
C ILE A 655 25.15 -6.04 1.05
N GLU A 656 24.39 -5.72 2.10
CA GLU A 656 24.11 -6.60 3.22
C GLU A 656 22.64 -6.97 3.23
N LEU A 657 22.32 -8.18 3.68
CA LEU A 657 20.95 -8.57 3.99
C LEU A 657 20.71 -8.53 5.49
N ILE A 658 19.64 -7.86 5.89
CA ILE A 658 19.17 -7.82 7.27
C ILE A 658 17.83 -8.52 7.36
N GLY A 659 17.71 -9.49 8.24
CA GLY A 659 16.46 -10.19 8.51
C GLY A 659 16.45 -10.81 9.90
N TYR A 660 15.58 -11.79 10.11
CA TYR A 660 15.38 -12.42 11.40
C TYR A 660 15.66 -13.91 11.34
N VAL A 661 16.31 -14.42 12.39
CA VAL A 661 16.58 -15.84 12.58
C VAL A 661 16.16 -16.28 13.98
N LEU A 662 15.85 -17.57 14.12
CA LEU A 662 15.59 -18.16 15.42
C LEU A 662 16.91 -18.62 16.05
N ASP A 663 17.34 -17.94 17.11
CA ASP A 663 18.45 -18.41 17.94
C ASP A 663 17.99 -19.64 18.74
N GLN A 664 18.52 -20.80 18.35
CA GLN A 664 18.19 -22.08 18.95
C GLN A 664 18.60 -22.17 20.42
N ILE A 665 19.58 -21.37 20.87
CA ILE A 665 20.08 -21.41 22.25
C ILE A 665 19.18 -20.60 23.17
N SER A 666 18.88 -19.35 22.81
CA SER A 666 18.05 -18.47 23.64
C SER A 666 16.55 -18.62 23.40
N SER A 667 16.13 -19.35 22.35
CA SER A 667 14.73 -19.40 21.88
C SER A 667 14.17 -18.00 21.63
N LYS A 668 15.00 -17.12 21.08
CA LYS A 668 14.64 -15.76 20.69
C LYS A 668 14.72 -15.62 19.19
N ILE A 669 13.90 -14.72 18.67
CA ILE A 669 14.07 -14.24 17.31
C ILE A 669 15.03 -13.07 17.39
N ILE A 670 16.17 -13.18 16.71
CA ILE A 670 17.19 -12.15 16.71
C ILE A 670 17.36 -11.58 15.30
N ARG A 671 17.72 -10.30 15.22
CA ARG A 671 18.17 -9.70 13.98
C ARG A 671 19.52 -10.31 13.59
N GLN A 672 19.68 -10.64 12.31
CA GLN A 672 20.96 -11.02 11.73
C GLN A 672 21.27 -10.14 10.51
N SER A 673 22.51 -9.68 10.40
CA SER A 673 23.06 -9.05 9.19
C SER A 673 24.03 -10.00 8.50
N ILE A 674 23.99 -10.06 7.18
CA ILE A 674 24.86 -10.92 6.36
C ILE A 674 25.48 -10.08 5.26
N MET A 675 26.81 -9.99 5.28
CA MET A 675 27.60 -9.44 4.17
C MET A 675 27.49 -10.37 2.97
N THR A 676 27.11 -9.82 1.81
CA THR A 676 26.86 -10.65 0.61
C THR A 676 28.07 -10.73 -0.31
N GLY A 677 29.06 -9.83 -0.14
CA GLY A 677 30.17 -9.65 -1.07
C GLY A 677 29.78 -8.98 -2.40
N ILE A 678 28.50 -8.63 -2.59
CA ILE A 678 28.05 -7.95 -3.80
C ILE A 678 28.37 -6.45 -3.66
N ILE A 679 29.11 -5.93 -4.64
CA ILE A 679 29.51 -4.53 -4.71
C ILE A 679 28.70 -3.80 -5.78
N ILE A 680 28.16 -2.64 -5.41
CA ILE A 680 27.51 -1.71 -6.33
C ILE A 680 28.17 -0.32 -6.22
N TYR A 681 27.97 0.49 -7.25
CA TYR A 681 28.54 1.84 -7.35
C TYR A 681 27.41 2.86 -7.40
N LEU A 682 27.36 3.72 -6.38
CA LEU A 682 26.33 4.75 -6.23
C LEU A 682 26.93 6.13 -6.34
N VAL A 683 26.21 7.08 -6.93
CA VAL A 683 26.66 8.48 -6.97
C VAL A 683 26.52 9.09 -5.57
N PRO A 684 27.54 9.78 -5.03
CA PRO A 684 27.38 10.57 -3.82
C PRO A 684 26.37 11.68 -4.09
N SER A 685 25.39 11.81 -3.21
CA SER A 685 24.37 12.88 -3.32
C SER A 685 24.94 14.29 -3.24
N THR A 686 26.16 14.44 -2.74
CA THR A 686 26.88 15.72 -2.61
C THR A 686 27.72 16.07 -3.83
N ALA A 687 27.56 15.37 -4.97
CA ALA A 687 28.18 15.76 -6.23
C ALA A 687 27.60 17.12 -6.65
N GLY A 688 28.21 18.19 -6.11
CA GLY A 688 27.76 19.56 -6.27
C GLY A 688 27.72 20.00 -7.72
N ASP A 689 26.87 20.99 -8.00
CA ASP A 689 26.66 21.72 -9.24
C ASP A 689 27.78 21.54 -10.28
N LEU A 690 27.67 20.47 -11.09
CA LEU A 690 28.52 20.28 -12.27
C LEU A 690 28.14 21.23 -13.41
N SER A 691 27.09 22.04 -13.22
CA SER A 691 26.58 23.09 -14.11
C SER A 691 27.63 24.15 -14.48
N ASN A 692 28.75 24.24 -13.73
CA ASN A 692 29.85 25.17 -14.02
C ASN A 692 31.06 24.57 -14.76
N SER A 693 31.02 23.29 -15.16
CA SER A 693 32.14 22.68 -15.89
C SER A 693 31.86 22.63 -17.40
N SER A 694 32.73 23.28 -18.19
CA SER A 694 32.73 23.29 -19.66
C SER A 694 33.08 21.92 -20.29
N ILE A 695 32.81 20.82 -19.60
CA ILE A 695 33.31 19.47 -19.90
C ILE A 695 32.27 18.62 -20.65
N LEU A 696 31.02 19.09 -20.76
CA LEU A 696 29.91 18.34 -21.38
C LEU A 696 29.66 18.64 -22.87
N ASN A 697 30.57 19.33 -23.57
CA ASN A 697 30.50 19.54 -25.02
C ASN A 697 31.40 18.59 -25.81
#